data_AF-A0AAW6TQU9-F1
#
_entry.id   AF-A0AAW6TQU9-F1
#
_cell.length_a   1.000
_cell.length_b   1.000
_cell.length_c   1.000
_cell.angle_alpha   90.00
_cell.angle_beta   90.00
_cell.angle_gamma   90.00
#
_symmetry.space_group_name_H-M   'P 1'
#
loop_
_entity.id
_entity.type
_entity.pdbx_description
1 polymer ?
#
loop_
_entity_poly.entity_id
_entity_poly.type
_entity_poly.pdbx_seq_one_letter_code
_entity_poly.pdbx_strand_id
1 'polypeptide(L)'
;MRTATFLVVLVTMSSLCAGSPGIILDTDFRSDVDDVGTLALLNALADQGECTLLGVIASQTGPYVVGAINAVNTWYGRGDAPIGLSGVDDQRFDDYYAPVIGNPENYPSTQSNATAPDSTALYRRLLHAAADRSVIVVVIGGQTCIHRLLLSQADPEGDGSIGHTGRELIEAKVRKLVIMGGNFVDADHREHNIALDVQAAQTVAESWPTAIVYSGFEIGRPVMTGGALTDPQKNPVAKAYELFPAGGVGTIASSSSYDQTALYYAVRGTRAGDRTLWQLSEPGWVSFPDARTRFARSAWGRHRHLIRQAGDEEVAAVIEALMIQPPGHRRGPAPAVRSSASSEYVITAYGATPDDDAHDTAAIQAALDAAAGAGGGAVRIPRGRFVSGTIQLRDDVRLLFDEGAVLEGSADWRHYGSGRWHDALIVGENLRNVRVEGPGVIDGVACHNPKGEEGFRGPHAIRLNGCRDIAIRGLTITRAANYAILCLHCTGAELADLTIRGGHDGLHAQACADFRVRDCDVRTGDDCFAGCDNTDFEIVNCKINSSCNGFRLGCVNLAVRDCTFWGPGEYAHLISARGGTPRTNMLSAFVHFAPVDRRPRLPSDNWSIENCRMENIDVVYAYDFERGGWQTGQPAGRIRFRNVRAEKVARPLRVVGDADRQFDLTLDTVSIAMREDRADQEVLNLTRFGALRLRNVTLRNNGAGPVLRAKDGGLVQLAGVTILPENDEPYVFEEIDAIRTNETDRIQPCAANPYYWQYEGKPVLLLGGSWQDNLFNHPIGLERHLDLLQSVGGNYVRNVMSHRNEGNVFPYKQVDGKFDLDQWNDEYWRRFDNFLKLTHERDIIVQIEVFDRHDVSADHQTHGGWSKHPFNPANNITYTPEESGLPVDIGSNVGWTHPFFAIVPARQNNTVALRYLQAYVDKMLSVSLEYSNVLYCIQNESSQDLAFGDYWADHIHRRAREAGRPVYVTDMRNNWDITSSAHRHIYDNPDRFNFLDVSQNGWQSGQTHYDRLLHVRRYIAEDPRPINTTKIYNRDGDEESVARFFRIVFAGGASARFHRPHPLEGPGDHEKTSEYGLGLSPRAQAVIRSARMLTGVMDVFACEPRNDLLGEREENEAYCLARPGREYAVYFPDGGQVKLDVSAAQGALQVCWLDVPRSVWREPKTVVVGGSLDLQAPGNGHWAVLIQPQQ
;
A
#
# COMPACT_ATOMS: atom_id res chain seq x y z
N MET A 1 48.87 72.18 -22.15
CA MET A 1 49.81 71.05 -22.38
C MET A 1 49.41 69.92 -21.44
N ARG A 2 48.88 68.83 -22.01
CA ARG A 2 48.65 67.48 -21.46
C ARG A 2 48.19 67.34 -20.00
N THR A 3 46.87 67.28 -19.79
CA THR A 3 46.21 66.62 -18.65
C THR A 3 45.74 65.24 -19.11
N ALA A 4 46.25 64.18 -18.47
CA ALA A 4 45.91 62.80 -18.77
C ALA A 4 44.90 62.27 -17.75
N THR A 5 43.83 61.70 -18.30
CA THR A 5 42.74 60.96 -17.67
C THR A 5 43.26 59.76 -16.89
N PHE A 6 42.92 59.64 -15.61
CA PHE A 6 42.94 58.37 -14.87
C PHE A 6 41.51 58.02 -14.47
N LEU A 7 40.98 57.00 -15.15
CA LEU A 7 39.70 56.37 -14.88
C LEU A 7 39.88 55.47 -13.65
N VAL A 8 39.42 55.94 -12.48
CA VAL A 8 39.28 55.08 -11.29
C VAL A 8 37.94 54.35 -11.43
N VAL A 9 38.01 53.08 -11.84
CA VAL A 9 36.87 52.15 -11.73
C VAL A 9 36.74 51.80 -10.25
N LEU A 10 35.78 52.44 -9.57
CA LEU A 10 35.23 51.91 -8.32
C LEU A 10 34.48 50.62 -8.64
N VAL A 11 35.09 49.48 -8.37
CA VAL A 11 34.37 48.22 -8.19
C VAL A 11 33.67 48.31 -6.84
N THR A 12 32.44 48.81 -6.83
CA THR A 12 31.52 48.56 -5.72
C THR A 12 31.29 47.06 -5.64
N MET A 13 31.57 46.46 -4.47
CA MET A 13 31.21 45.08 -4.15
C MET A 13 29.69 44.90 -4.27
N SER A 14 29.24 44.50 -5.45
CA SER A 14 27.96 43.83 -5.66
C SER A 14 28.14 42.38 -5.20
N SER A 15 28.01 42.13 -3.90
CA SER A 15 27.90 40.77 -3.36
C SER A 15 26.87 40.77 -2.26
N LEU A 16 25.62 40.94 -2.66
CA LEU A 16 24.33 40.78 -1.95
C LEU A 16 23.28 41.09 -3.05
N CYS A 17 22.53 40.17 -3.66
CA CYS A 17 22.00 38.89 -3.23
C CYS A 17 22.15 37.87 -4.39
N ALA A 18 23.02 36.87 -4.24
CA ALA A 18 22.86 35.64 -5.02
C ALA A 18 21.97 34.73 -4.18
N GLY A 19 20.78 34.37 -4.67
CA GLY A 19 19.94 33.38 -3.99
C GLY A 19 20.71 32.08 -3.76
N SER A 20 20.36 31.34 -2.71
CA SER A 20 20.96 30.05 -2.40
C SER A 20 20.92 29.13 -3.63
N PRO A 21 22.02 28.46 -4.02
CA PRO A 21 22.07 27.65 -5.23
C PRO A 21 21.08 26.48 -5.15
N GLY A 22 20.45 26.18 -6.28
CA GLY A 22 19.67 24.96 -6.43
C GLY A 22 20.59 23.76 -6.65
N ILE A 23 20.37 22.67 -5.93
CA ILE A 23 21.14 21.43 -6.04
C ILE A 23 20.26 20.36 -6.71
N ILE A 24 20.81 19.74 -7.76
CA ILE A 24 20.33 18.45 -8.25
C ILE A 24 21.40 17.42 -7.86
N LEU A 25 21.00 16.41 -7.11
CA LEU A 25 21.88 15.33 -6.67
C LEU A 25 21.66 14.10 -7.56
N ASP A 26 22.72 13.56 -8.15
CA ASP A 26 22.73 12.30 -8.91
C ASP A 26 23.50 11.24 -8.12
N THR A 27 22.82 10.18 -7.70
CA THR A 27 23.27 9.20 -6.69
C THR A 27 22.92 7.80 -7.14
N ASP A 28 23.69 6.80 -6.76
CA ASP A 28 23.38 5.38 -7.00
C ASP A 28 22.68 4.70 -5.81
N PHE A 29 22.81 5.24 -4.59
CA PHE A 29 21.96 4.99 -3.42
C PHE A 29 21.70 3.50 -3.14
N ARG A 30 22.75 2.66 -3.11
CA ARG A 30 22.65 1.22 -2.76
C ARG A 30 23.87 0.63 -2.06
N SER A 31 25.05 0.76 -2.66
CA SER A 31 26.20 -0.11 -2.35
C SER A 31 27.02 0.32 -1.14
N ASP A 32 27.14 1.62 -0.90
CA ASP A 32 27.84 2.19 0.26
C ASP A 32 26.92 3.21 0.94
N VAL A 33 27.04 3.32 2.27
CA VAL A 33 26.13 4.11 3.09
C VAL A 33 26.41 5.62 2.99
N ASP A 34 27.48 6.01 2.32
CA ASP A 34 27.88 7.39 2.14
C ASP A 34 26.94 8.18 1.21
N ASP A 35 26.21 7.53 0.30
CA ASP A 35 25.06 8.09 -0.41
C ASP A 35 24.00 8.64 0.57
N VAL A 36 23.65 7.82 1.58
CA VAL A 36 22.66 8.14 2.61
C VAL A 36 23.16 9.29 3.48
N GLY A 37 24.43 9.24 3.86
CA GLY A 37 25.10 10.30 4.60
C GLY A 37 25.16 11.62 3.81
N THR A 38 25.31 11.53 2.48
CA THR A 38 25.34 12.70 1.59
C THR A 38 23.97 13.34 1.45
N LEU A 39 22.92 12.53 1.35
CA LEU A 39 21.55 13.06 1.34
C LEU A 39 21.16 13.70 2.69
N ALA A 40 21.66 13.15 3.81
CA ALA A 40 21.52 13.77 5.13
C ALA A 40 22.24 15.13 5.21
N LEU A 41 23.49 15.19 4.74
CA LEU A 41 24.27 16.42 4.65
C LEU A 41 23.57 17.48 3.78
N LEU A 42 23.00 17.10 2.63
CA LEU A 42 22.26 18.00 1.73
C LEU A 42 21.06 18.61 2.43
N ASN A 43 20.29 17.78 3.12
CA ASN A 43 19.11 18.23 3.86
C ASN A 43 19.49 19.17 5.02
N ALA A 44 20.57 18.89 5.75
CA ALA A 44 21.06 19.78 6.81
C ALA A 44 21.51 21.16 6.26
N LEU A 45 22.19 21.18 5.12
CA LEU A 45 22.59 22.43 4.45
C LEU A 45 21.37 23.20 3.90
N ALA A 46 20.34 22.47 3.44
CA ALA A 46 19.08 23.07 3.01
C ALA A 46 18.26 23.61 4.21
N ASP A 47 18.28 22.95 5.36
CA ASP A 47 17.67 23.44 6.61
C ASP A 47 18.33 24.75 7.08
N GLN A 48 19.62 24.91 6.82
CA GLN A 48 20.37 26.13 7.09
C GLN A 48 20.16 27.23 6.04
N GLY A 49 19.39 26.95 4.98
CA GLY A 49 19.10 27.89 3.89
C GLY A 49 20.29 28.15 2.97
N GLU A 50 21.34 27.33 3.03
CA GLU A 50 22.55 27.51 2.20
C GLU A 50 22.37 26.99 0.77
N CYS A 51 21.40 26.11 0.55
CA CYS A 51 21.03 25.61 -0.77
C CYS A 51 19.56 25.16 -0.82
N THR A 52 19.03 24.94 -2.02
CA THR A 52 17.69 24.38 -2.23
C THR A 52 17.81 23.04 -2.93
N LEU A 53 17.28 21.96 -2.35
CA LEU A 53 17.15 20.68 -3.04
C LEU A 53 16.09 20.79 -4.15
N LEU A 54 16.52 20.74 -5.41
CA LEU A 54 15.62 20.80 -6.58
C LEU A 54 15.08 19.42 -6.97
N GLY A 55 15.88 18.37 -6.76
CA GLY A 55 15.49 16.99 -7.03
C GLY A 55 16.67 16.04 -6.87
N VAL A 56 16.36 14.75 -6.83
CA VAL A 56 17.35 13.66 -6.74
C VAL A 56 17.21 12.76 -7.96
N ILE A 57 18.32 12.30 -8.51
CA ILE A 57 18.37 11.40 -9.65
C ILE A 57 19.04 10.11 -9.17
N ALA A 58 18.34 8.99 -9.32
CA ALA A 58 18.86 7.66 -9.03
C ALA A 58 19.49 7.09 -10.32
N SER A 59 20.82 7.03 -10.37
CA SER A 59 21.60 6.52 -11.49
C SER A 59 21.61 4.99 -11.58
N GLN A 60 21.58 4.30 -10.43
CA GLN A 60 21.35 2.86 -10.35
C GLN A 60 19.89 2.57 -9.95
N THR A 61 19.40 1.38 -10.31
CA THR A 61 18.03 0.97 -9.99
C THR A 61 18.00 -0.27 -9.10
N GLY A 62 17.01 -0.33 -8.21
CA GLY A 62 16.72 -1.41 -7.28
C GLY A 62 15.35 -1.14 -6.66
N PRO A 63 14.58 -2.16 -6.25
CA PRO A 63 13.14 -2.03 -6.01
C PRO A 63 12.74 -0.97 -4.96
N TYR A 64 13.67 -0.61 -4.06
CA TYR A 64 13.44 0.31 -2.96
C TYR A 64 14.25 1.61 -3.05
N VAL A 65 15.04 1.83 -4.10
CA VAL A 65 15.97 2.97 -4.21
C VAL A 65 15.24 4.32 -4.11
N VAL A 66 14.18 4.52 -4.90
CA VAL A 66 13.39 5.76 -4.83
C VAL A 66 12.71 5.89 -3.48
N GLY A 67 12.19 4.78 -2.94
CA GLY A 67 11.57 4.75 -1.62
C GLY A 67 12.54 5.15 -0.52
N ALA A 68 13.81 4.74 -0.61
CA ALA A 68 14.87 4.97 0.36
C ALA A 68 15.37 6.42 0.32
N ILE A 69 15.60 6.95 -0.89
CA ILE A 69 15.87 8.38 -1.10
C ILE A 69 14.72 9.22 -0.53
N ASN A 70 13.48 8.81 -0.80
CA ASN A 70 12.30 9.52 -0.34
C ASN A 70 12.12 9.43 1.19
N ALA A 71 12.42 8.30 1.82
CA ALA A 71 12.34 8.14 3.27
C ALA A 71 13.32 9.06 3.99
N VAL A 72 14.57 9.18 3.50
CA VAL A 72 15.55 10.13 4.05
C VAL A 72 15.07 11.55 3.85
N ASN A 73 14.61 11.93 2.65
CA ASN A 73 14.07 13.27 2.42
C ASN A 73 12.84 13.56 3.29
N THR A 74 11.95 12.59 3.47
CA THR A 74 10.74 12.69 4.30
C THR A 74 11.09 12.87 5.77
N TRP A 75 12.11 12.17 6.26
CA TRP A 75 12.66 12.38 7.60
C TRP A 75 13.09 13.83 7.83
N TYR A 76 13.70 14.47 6.82
CA TYR A 76 14.07 15.88 6.82
C TYR A 76 12.94 16.84 6.34
N GLY A 77 11.71 16.36 6.18
CA GLY A 77 10.55 17.18 5.80
C GLY A 77 10.52 17.64 4.33
N ARG A 78 11.21 16.94 3.43
CA ARG A 78 11.31 17.19 1.98
C ARG A 78 10.86 16.01 1.13
N GLY A 79 9.90 15.22 1.61
CA GLY A 79 9.35 14.05 0.89
C GLY A 79 8.78 14.35 -0.50
N ASP A 80 8.47 15.61 -0.82
CA ASP A 80 7.96 16.00 -2.14
C ASP A 80 9.08 16.35 -3.14
N ALA A 81 10.35 16.34 -2.72
CA ALA A 81 11.46 16.59 -3.64
C ALA A 81 11.43 15.54 -4.76
N PRO A 82 11.36 15.94 -6.05
CA PRO A 82 11.12 14.98 -7.12
C PRO A 82 12.32 14.05 -7.29
N ILE A 83 12.04 12.76 -7.47
CA ILE A 83 13.06 11.72 -7.65
C ILE A 83 12.91 11.11 -9.04
N GLY A 84 13.99 11.11 -9.84
CA GLY A 84 14.01 10.54 -11.19
C GLY A 84 14.82 9.24 -11.22
N LEU A 85 14.41 8.27 -12.02
CA LEU A 85 15.02 6.94 -12.07
C LEU A 85 15.61 6.65 -13.45
N SER A 86 16.82 6.09 -13.51
CA SER A 86 17.55 5.85 -14.77
C SER A 86 16.97 4.73 -15.65
N GLY A 87 16.14 3.85 -15.08
CA GLY A 87 15.56 2.69 -15.77
C GLY A 87 16.56 1.59 -16.17
N VAL A 88 17.84 1.71 -15.80
CA VAL A 88 18.87 0.69 -16.07
C VAL A 88 19.04 -0.19 -14.84
N ASP A 89 18.63 -1.44 -14.94
CA ASP A 89 18.80 -2.44 -13.88
C ASP A 89 20.23 -2.94 -13.84
N ASP A 90 20.95 -2.64 -12.75
CA ASP A 90 22.24 -3.23 -12.46
C ASP A 90 22.10 -4.15 -11.25
N GLN A 91 21.79 -5.42 -11.51
CA GLN A 91 21.54 -6.47 -10.51
C GLN A 91 22.80 -6.97 -9.79
N ARG A 92 23.92 -6.24 -9.83
CA ARG A 92 25.24 -6.73 -9.41
C ARG A 92 25.65 -6.40 -7.97
N PHE A 93 24.83 -5.68 -7.21
CA PHE A 93 25.24 -5.15 -5.90
C PHE A 93 24.28 -5.55 -4.78
N ASP A 94 24.86 -5.83 -3.61
CA ASP A 94 24.13 -6.07 -2.38
C ASP A 94 23.49 -4.76 -1.92
N ASP A 95 22.19 -4.79 -1.64
CA ASP A 95 21.43 -3.65 -1.17
C ASP A 95 21.26 -3.75 0.35
N TYR A 96 22.18 -3.16 1.10
CA TYR A 96 22.29 -3.37 2.56
C TYR A 96 21.20 -2.65 3.36
N TYR A 97 20.74 -1.49 2.89
CA TYR A 97 19.86 -0.62 3.67
C TYR A 97 18.60 -0.18 2.92
N ALA A 98 18.60 -0.07 1.59
CA ALA A 98 17.46 0.49 0.87
C ALA A 98 16.17 -0.36 1.02
N PRO A 99 16.19 -1.70 1.12
CA PRO A 99 14.98 -2.50 1.35
C PRO A 99 14.34 -2.23 2.71
N VAL A 100 15.15 -1.84 3.70
CA VAL A 100 14.67 -1.52 5.03
C VAL A 100 14.22 -0.06 5.09
N ILE A 101 15.08 0.89 4.71
CA ILE A 101 14.75 2.31 4.86
C ILE A 101 13.77 2.80 3.80
N GLY A 102 13.74 2.19 2.62
CA GLY A 102 12.86 2.56 1.51
C GLY A 102 11.49 1.89 1.51
N ASN A 103 11.21 1.06 2.51
CA ASN A 103 9.88 0.52 2.73
C ASN A 103 9.04 1.56 3.52
N PRO A 104 7.91 2.06 2.97
CA PRO A 104 7.04 3.04 3.64
C PRO A 104 6.47 2.54 4.99
N GLU A 105 6.51 1.23 5.26
CA GLU A 105 6.13 0.65 6.55
C GLU A 105 7.16 0.90 7.66
N ASN A 106 8.46 0.99 7.31
CA ASN A 106 9.54 1.20 8.26
C ASN A 106 9.82 2.69 8.46
N TYR A 107 9.82 3.46 7.37
CA TYR A 107 9.97 4.92 7.40
C TYR A 107 9.01 5.55 6.39
N PRO A 108 8.32 6.65 6.73
CA PRO A 108 7.39 7.30 5.82
C PRO A 108 8.03 7.63 4.47
N SER A 109 7.38 7.20 3.38
CA SER A 109 7.80 7.45 2.01
C SER A 109 6.57 7.54 1.10
N THR A 110 6.50 8.57 0.27
CA THR A 110 5.38 8.87 -0.63
C THR A 110 5.73 8.69 -2.11
N GLN A 111 7.02 8.46 -2.43
CA GLN A 111 7.50 8.19 -3.78
C GLN A 111 8.10 6.79 -3.86
N SER A 112 7.86 6.10 -4.96
CA SER A 112 8.41 4.76 -5.23
C SER A 112 8.97 4.69 -6.64
N ASN A 113 9.70 3.60 -6.95
CA ASN A 113 10.19 3.37 -8.30
C ASN A 113 9.08 3.36 -9.35
N ALA A 114 7.87 2.89 -8.99
CA ALA A 114 6.73 2.83 -9.89
C ALA A 114 6.19 4.23 -10.27
N THR A 115 6.41 5.22 -9.42
CA THR A 115 5.93 6.60 -9.61
C THR A 115 7.03 7.56 -10.06
N ALA A 116 8.28 7.13 -10.09
CA ALA A 116 9.42 7.97 -10.45
C ALA A 116 9.48 8.20 -11.97
N PRO A 117 9.53 9.47 -12.45
CA PRO A 117 9.77 9.76 -13.86
C PRO A 117 11.16 9.30 -14.30
N ASP A 118 11.34 9.14 -15.62
CA ASP A 118 12.66 8.93 -16.22
C ASP A 118 13.64 10.03 -15.81
N SER A 119 14.89 9.64 -15.52
CA SER A 119 15.93 10.56 -15.04
C SER A 119 16.24 11.69 -16.02
N THR A 120 16.23 11.42 -17.33
CA THR A 120 16.51 12.41 -18.37
C THR A 120 15.38 13.43 -18.43
N ALA A 121 14.13 12.95 -18.40
CA ALA A 121 12.95 13.81 -18.39
C ALA A 121 12.92 14.71 -17.14
N LEU A 122 13.21 14.16 -15.95
CA LEU A 122 13.25 14.95 -14.73
C LEU A 122 14.36 16.01 -14.76
N TYR A 123 15.58 15.63 -15.19
CA TYR A 123 16.68 16.57 -15.33
C TYR A 123 16.32 17.77 -16.20
N ARG A 124 15.74 17.50 -17.39
CA ARG A 124 15.35 18.53 -18.34
C ARG A 124 14.29 19.46 -17.74
N ARG A 125 13.28 18.91 -17.07
CA ARG A 125 12.22 19.68 -16.38
C ARG A 125 12.79 20.59 -15.29
N LEU A 126 13.67 20.06 -14.43
CA LEU A 126 14.27 20.83 -13.34
C LEU A 126 15.17 21.96 -13.85
N LEU A 127 15.99 21.68 -14.88
CA LEU A 127 16.85 22.70 -15.47
C LEU A 127 16.02 23.76 -16.22
N HIS A 128 15.01 23.36 -16.98
CA HIS A 128 14.14 24.29 -17.70
C HIS A 128 13.47 25.29 -16.75
N ALA A 129 12.98 24.83 -15.60
CA ALA A 129 12.34 25.67 -14.58
C ALA A 129 13.32 26.57 -13.81
N ALA A 130 14.62 26.26 -13.84
CA ALA A 130 15.62 27.00 -13.08
C ALA A 130 15.99 28.34 -13.73
N ALA A 131 16.45 29.28 -12.90
CA ALA A 131 17.09 30.50 -13.40
C ALA A 131 18.45 30.18 -14.03
N ASP A 132 18.90 31.01 -14.97
CA ASP A 132 20.21 30.83 -15.59
C ASP A 132 21.33 30.88 -14.56
N ARG A 133 22.32 29.99 -14.72
CA ARG A 133 23.48 29.86 -13.82
C ARG A 133 23.14 29.69 -12.33
N SER A 134 21.96 29.17 -12.01
CA SER A 134 21.51 29.00 -10.61
C SER A 134 21.69 27.58 -10.06
N VAL A 135 21.89 26.58 -10.93
CA VAL A 135 21.93 25.17 -10.54
C VAL A 135 23.35 24.65 -10.41
N ILE A 136 23.63 23.91 -9.34
CA ILE A 136 24.83 23.08 -9.21
C ILE A 136 24.37 21.62 -9.30
N VAL A 137 24.94 20.88 -10.23
CA VAL A 137 24.71 19.43 -10.35
C VAL A 137 25.82 18.73 -9.59
N VAL A 138 25.46 17.81 -8.70
CA VAL A 138 26.40 17.02 -7.90
C VAL A 138 26.18 15.56 -8.24
N VAL A 139 27.22 14.88 -8.71
CA VAL A 139 27.16 13.49 -9.19
C VAL A 139 28.06 12.66 -8.32
N ILE A 140 27.46 11.71 -7.60
CA ILE A 140 28.11 10.86 -6.61
C ILE A 140 28.04 9.37 -6.95
N GLY A 141 27.42 9.01 -8.09
CA GLY A 141 27.46 7.67 -8.67
C GLY A 141 27.89 7.67 -10.14
N GLY A 142 27.47 6.63 -10.89
CA GLY A 142 27.77 6.48 -12.32
C GLY A 142 27.24 7.64 -13.19
N GLN A 143 28.00 8.04 -14.22
CA GLN A 143 27.70 9.24 -15.02
C GLN A 143 26.69 9.02 -16.18
N THR A 144 26.00 7.88 -16.20
CA THR A 144 25.09 7.50 -17.30
C THR A 144 23.90 8.47 -17.44
N CYS A 145 23.30 8.94 -16.35
CA CYS A 145 22.15 9.85 -16.38
C CYS A 145 22.54 11.23 -16.94
N ILE A 146 23.62 11.84 -16.44
CA ILE A 146 24.11 13.13 -16.95
C ILE A 146 24.63 13.04 -18.40
N HIS A 147 25.14 11.88 -18.82
CA HIS A 147 25.52 11.63 -20.20
C HIS A 147 24.30 11.60 -21.13
N ARG A 148 23.21 10.92 -20.73
CA ARG A 148 21.93 10.96 -21.46
C ARG A 148 21.34 12.36 -21.51
N LEU A 149 21.38 13.10 -20.41
CA LEU A 149 20.98 14.51 -20.38
C LEU A 149 21.78 15.32 -21.40
N LEU A 150 23.11 15.20 -21.39
CA LEU A 150 23.99 15.95 -22.29
C LEU A 150 23.68 15.70 -23.77
N LEU A 151 23.30 14.46 -24.13
CA LEU A 151 22.98 14.06 -25.49
C LEU A 151 21.49 14.24 -25.86
N SER A 152 20.63 14.52 -24.89
CA SER A 152 19.18 14.61 -25.11
C SER A 152 18.83 15.74 -26.09
N GLN A 153 17.99 15.41 -27.07
CA GLN A 153 17.48 16.37 -28.05
C GLN A 153 16.34 17.20 -27.47
N ALA A 154 15.93 18.26 -28.17
CA ALA A 154 14.74 19.00 -27.78
C ALA A 154 13.50 18.13 -27.92
N ASP A 155 12.64 18.12 -26.90
CA ASP A 155 11.35 17.44 -26.91
C ASP A 155 10.22 18.50 -27.02
N PRO A 156 9.55 18.61 -28.18
CA PRO A 156 8.51 19.62 -28.39
C PRO A 156 7.15 19.28 -27.77
N GLU A 157 6.88 18.04 -27.34
CA GLU A 157 5.53 17.62 -26.92
C GLU A 157 5.47 16.77 -25.62
N GLY A 158 6.59 16.27 -25.07
CA GLY A 158 6.56 15.20 -24.05
C GLY A 158 6.93 15.53 -22.59
N ASP A 159 7.81 16.49 -22.29
CA ASP A 159 8.36 16.69 -20.93
C ASP A 159 8.20 18.11 -20.34
N GLY A 160 7.58 19.03 -21.09
CA GLY A 160 7.35 20.42 -20.70
C GLY A 160 8.55 21.37 -20.93
N SER A 161 9.67 20.89 -21.48
CA SER A 161 10.87 21.68 -21.79
C SER A 161 10.94 22.07 -23.28
N ILE A 162 9.96 22.85 -23.74
CA ILE A 162 9.77 23.14 -25.17
C ILE A 162 11.00 23.86 -25.75
N GLY A 163 11.62 23.25 -26.77
CA GLY A 163 12.55 23.91 -27.70
C GLY A 163 14.03 23.94 -27.35
N HIS A 164 14.50 23.28 -26.28
CA HIS A 164 15.93 23.24 -25.92
C HIS A 164 16.47 21.82 -25.81
N THR A 165 17.65 21.56 -26.38
CA THR A 165 18.44 20.35 -26.15
C THR A 165 18.96 20.32 -24.71
N GLY A 166 19.31 19.14 -24.20
CA GLY A 166 19.85 19.03 -22.85
C GLY A 166 21.18 19.77 -22.70
N ARG A 167 22.00 19.79 -23.77
CA ARG A 167 23.23 20.60 -23.83
C ARG A 167 22.95 22.09 -23.63
N GLU A 168 21.95 22.65 -24.31
CA GLU A 168 21.56 24.06 -24.18
C GLU A 168 21.02 24.38 -22.79
N LEU A 169 20.23 23.48 -22.20
CA LEU A 169 19.77 23.60 -20.81
C LEU A 169 20.94 23.60 -19.83
N ILE A 170 21.91 22.69 -19.98
CA ILE A 170 23.10 22.67 -19.13
C ILE A 170 23.87 23.99 -19.27
N GLU A 171 24.11 24.43 -20.50
CA GLU A 171 24.88 25.64 -20.76
C GLU A 171 24.23 26.90 -20.17
N ALA A 172 22.90 27.01 -20.25
CA ALA A 172 22.16 28.14 -19.69
C ALA A 172 22.05 28.07 -18.16
N LYS A 173 21.72 26.91 -17.61
CA LYS A 173 21.18 26.77 -16.25
C LYS A 173 22.22 26.32 -15.23
N VAL A 174 23.17 25.50 -15.64
CA VAL A 174 24.18 24.93 -14.73
C VAL A 174 25.31 25.94 -14.51
N ARG A 175 25.61 26.20 -13.24
CA ARG A 175 26.72 27.04 -12.78
C ARG A 175 28.04 26.28 -12.82
N LYS A 176 28.05 25.08 -12.24
CA LYS A 176 29.18 24.14 -12.22
C LYS A 176 28.65 22.71 -12.01
N LEU A 177 29.43 21.74 -12.45
CA LEU A 177 29.27 20.32 -12.16
C LEU A 177 30.31 19.92 -11.10
N VAL A 178 29.89 19.16 -10.09
CA VAL A 178 30.78 18.56 -9.09
C VAL A 178 30.63 17.05 -9.15
N ILE A 179 31.72 16.32 -9.25
CA ILE A 179 31.72 14.86 -9.41
C ILE A 179 32.56 14.24 -8.29
N MET A 180 31.99 13.29 -7.54
CA MET A 180 32.79 12.31 -6.80
C MET A 180 33.30 11.29 -7.80
N GLY A 181 34.60 11.31 -8.08
CA GLY A 181 35.17 10.37 -9.03
C GLY A 181 36.60 10.70 -9.45
N GLY A 182 37.26 9.66 -9.94
CA GLY A 182 38.68 9.68 -10.28
C GLY A 182 39.63 9.64 -9.07
N ASN A 183 40.92 9.57 -9.34
CA ASN A 183 41.99 9.56 -8.33
C ASN A 183 43.18 10.39 -8.85
N PHE A 184 43.49 11.49 -8.17
CA PHE A 184 44.48 12.47 -8.67
C PHE A 184 45.86 12.32 -8.03
N VAL A 185 46.04 11.31 -7.17
CA VAL A 185 47.32 11.00 -6.52
C VAL A 185 47.90 9.65 -6.97
N ASP A 186 47.03 8.69 -7.33
CA ASP A 186 47.39 7.39 -7.89
C ASP A 186 46.79 7.26 -9.29
N ALA A 187 47.61 7.52 -10.29
CA ALA A 187 47.24 7.43 -11.70
C ALA A 187 46.91 5.99 -12.14
N ASP A 188 47.29 4.97 -11.36
CA ASP A 188 47.00 3.57 -11.68
C ASP A 188 45.77 3.02 -10.96
N HIS A 189 45.12 3.83 -10.13
CA HIS A 189 43.85 3.48 -9.53
C HIS A 189 42.71 3.57 -10.56
N ARG A 190 41.94 2.49 -10.68
CA ARG A 190 40.66 2.49 -11.40
C ARG A 190 39.57 2.86 -10.40
N GLU A 191 39.02 4.05 -10.54
CA GLU A 191 38.00 4.54 -9.60
C GLU A 191 36.62 3.95 -9.95
N HIS A 192 35.83 3.64 -8.92
CA HIS A 192 34.58 2.88 -9.02
C HIS A 192 33.52 3.60 -9.87
N ASN A 193 33.19 4.85 -9.54
CA ASN A 193 32.15 5.62 -10.23
C ASN A 193 32.50 5.88 -11.70
N ILE A 194 33.79 6.06 -12.02
CA ILE A 194 34.26 6.10 -13.41
C ILE A 194 34.13 4.73 -14.09
N ALA A 195 34.40 3.63 -13.38
CA ALA A 195 34.38 2.28 -13.95
C ALA A 195 32.98 1.76 -14.27
N LEU A 196 31.93 2.27 -13.60
CA LEU A 196 30.53 1.92 -13.89
C LEU A 196 30.13 2.21 -15.34
N ASP A 197 30.55 3.34 -15.89
CA ASP A 197 30.33 3.72 -17.29
C ASP A 197 31.46 4.61 -17.80
N VAL A 198 32.56 3.96 -18.20
CA VAL A 198 33.78 4.63 -18.68
C VAL A 198 33.49 5.52 -19.90
N GLN A 199 32.58 5.10 -20.78
CA GLN A 199 32.25 5.85 -21.99
C GLN A 199 31.46 7.12 -21.66
N ALA A 200 30.48 7.04 -20.76
CA ALA A 200 29.77 8.21 -20.26
C ALA A 200 30.74 9.19 -19.58
N ALA A 201 31.61 8.69 -18.70
CA ALA A 201 32.58 9.51 -17.99
C ALA A 201 33.56 10.22 -18.92
N GLN A 202 34.05 9.55 -19.97
CA GLN A 202 34.88 10.15 -21.01
C GLN A 202 34.10 11.24 -21.77
N THR A 203 32.87 10.95 -22.18
CA THR A 203 32.04 11.88 -22.96
C THR A 203 31.70 13.13 -22.15
N VAL A 204 31.32 12.98 -20.87
CA VAL A 204 31.05 14.10 -19.96
C VAL A 204 32.30 14.96 -19.77
N ALA A 205 33.46 14.34 -19.49
CA ALA A 205 34.71 15.08 -19.34
C ALA A 205 35.07 15.87 -20.62
N GLU A 206 34.88 15.29 -21.80
CA GLU A 206 35.23 15.96 -23.05
C GLU A 206 34.22 17.07 -23.43
N SER A 207 32.93 16.82 -23.21
CA SER A 207 31.86 17.54 -23.88
C SER A 207 30.99 18.42 -22.97
N TRP A 208 31.12 18.34 -21.65
CA TRP A 208 30.32 19.17 -20.73
C TRP A 208 30.59 20.68 -20.94
N PRO A 209 29.56 21.54 -21.01
CA PRO A 209 29.74 22.93 -21.41
C PRO A 209 30.18 23.87 -20.27
N THR A 210 30.01 23.49 -18.99
CA THR A 210 30.34 24.33 -17.83
C THR A 210 31.59 23.82 -17.08
N ALA A 211 32.03 24.54 -16.04
CA ALA A 211 33.16 24.09 -15.22
C ALA A 211 32.83 22.76 -14.50
N ILE A 212 33.83 21.87 -14.40
CA ILE A 212 33.76 20.61 -13.66
C ILE A 212 34.75 20.66 -12.50
N VAL A 213 34.34 20.21 -11.31
CA VAL A 213 35.24 20.00 -10.18
C VAL A 213 35.12 18.57 -9.67
N TYR A 214 36.24 17.87 -9.61
CA TYR A 214 36.33 16.50 -9.12
C TYR A 214 36.72 16.47 -7.63
N SER A 215 35.95 15.74 -6.82
CA SER A 215 36.37 15.21 -5.52
C SER A 215 36.88 13.80 -5.75
N GLY A 216 38.20 13.62 -5.73
CA GLY A 216 38.82 12.32 -5.99
C GLY A 216 38.62 11.33 -4.85
N PHE A 217 38.80 10.04 -5.15
CA PHE A 217 38.78 8.94 -4.19
C PHE A 217 39.66 9.21 -2.96
N GLU A 218 40.84 9.80 -3.17
CA GLU A 218 41.79 10.15 -2.11
C GLU A 218 41.31 11.24 -1.15
N ILE A 219 40.27 12.00 -1.53
CA ILE A 219 39.75 13.11 -0.72
C ILE A 219 38.78 12.60 0.35
N GLY A 220 37.87 11.69 -0.02
CA GLY A 220 36.86 11.19 0.90
C GLY A 220 37.22 9.90 1.63
N ARG A 221 38.06 9.03 1.04
CA ARG A 221 38.48 7.76 1.66
C ARG A 221 38.92 7.88 3.13
N PRO A 222 39.82 8.82 3.51
CA PRO A 222 40.34 8.85 4.88
C PRO A 222 39.42 9.60 5.87
N VAL A 223 38.34 10.24 5.38
CA VAL A 223 37.39 10.99 6.20
C VAL A 223 36.34 10.00 6.68
N MET A 224 36.24 9.77 7.99
CA MET A 224 35.35 8.75 8.56
C MET A 224 34.20 9.40 9.31
N THR A 225 32.95 9.22 8.85
CA THR A 225 31.76 9.84 9.46
C THR A 225 30.58 8.87 9.62
N GLY A 226 29.59 9.24 10.44
CA GLY A 226 28.33 8.52 10.68
C GLY A 226 28.30 7.72 11.99
N GLY A 227 29.45 7.55 12.66
CA GLY A 227 29.54 6.82 13.92
C GLY A 227 28.82 7.50 15.09
N ALA A 228 28.45 8.78 14.97
CA ALA A 228 27.70 9.51 16.00
C ALA A 228 26.19 9.57 15.72
N LEU A 229 25.69 8.89 14.68
CA LEU A 229 24.26 8.78 14.41
C LEU A 229 23.54 7.94 15.48
N THR A 230 22.31 8.34 15.82
CA THR A 230 21.52 7.71 16.88
C THR A 230 20.06 7.51 16.47
N ASP A 231 19.33 6.73 17.27
CA ASP A 231 17.89 6.44 17.12
C ASP A 231 17.54 5.82 15.76
N PRO A 232 18.13 4.65 15.43
CA PRO A 232 17.82 3.97 14.18
C PRO A 232 16.36 3.54 14.09
N GLN A 233 15.55 3.56 15.15
CA GLN A 233 14.12 3.26 15.03
C GLN A 233 13.34 4.38 14.32
N LYS A 234 13.82 5.63 14.38
CA LYS A 234 13.13 6.79 13.78
C LYS A 234 13.94 7.47 12.67
N ASN A 235 15.27 7.42 12.77
CA ASN A 235 16.18 8.07 11.85
C ASN A 235 16.62 7.09 10.75
N PRO A 236 16.12 7.20 9.50
CA PRO A 236 16.49 6.30 8.40
C PRO A 236 17.99 6.39 8.07
N VAL A 237 18.65 7.52 8.34
CA VAL A 237 20.10 7.67 8.16
C VAL A 237 20.85 6.80 9.18
N ALA A 238 20.46 6.86 10.46
CA ALA A 238 21.06 6.02 11.50
C ALA A 238 20.80 4.53 11.25
N LYS A 239 19.60 4.17 10.76
CA LYS A 239 19.28 2.79 10.37
C LYS A 239 20.15 2.29 9.22
N ALA A 240 20.40 3.12 8.22
CA ALA A 240 21.27 2.74 7.12
C ALA A 240 22.70 2.42 7.60
N TYR A 241 23.25 3.26 8.48
CA TYR A 241 24.56 3.05 9.10
C TYR A 241 24.60 1.85 10.07
N GLU A 242 23.47 1.46 10.67
CA GLU A 242 23.35 0.25 11.50
C GLU A 242 23.34 -1.04 10.67
N LEU A 243 22.72 -1.00 9.48
CA LEU A 243 22.62 -2.13 8.57
C LEU A 243 23.88 -2.33 7.73
N PHE A 244 24.62 -1.24 7.47
CA PHE A 244 25.85 -1.27 6.71
C PHE A 244 27.00 -1.95 7.49
N PRO A 245 27.74 -2.92 6.90
CA PRO A 245 28.62 -3.83 7.65
C PRO A 245 29.98 -3.23 8.07
N ALA A 246 30.13 -1.90 8.19
CA ALA A 246 31.41 -1.27 8.56
C ALA A 246 31.92 -1.68 9.97
N GLY A 247 31.03 -1.97 10.91
CA GLY A 247 31.34 -2.43 12.28
C GLY A 247 30.73 -3.78 12.67
N GLY A 248 30.05 -4.46 11.74
CA GLY A 248 29.19 -5.62 11.98
C GLY A 248 27.69 -5.27 11.92
N VAL A 249 26.87 -6.14 11.32
CA VAL A 249 25.42 -5.90 11.13
C VAL A 249 24.72 -5.70 12.47
N GLY A 250 23.99 -4.59 12.62
CA GLY A 250 23.33 -4.22 13.88
C GLY A 250 24.15 -3.26 14.76
N THR A 251 25.28 -2.74 14.27
CA THR A 251 26.11 -1.77 15.00
C THR A 251 26.41 -0.56 14.11
N ILE A 252 26.10 0.65 14.59
CA ILE A 252 26.47 1.90 13.91
C ILE A 252 27.97 2.14 14.06
N ALA A 253 28.68 2.31 12.95
CA ALA A 253 30.10 2.64 12.89
C ALA A 253 30.38 3.70 11.83
N SER A 254 31.47 4.46 11.98
CA SER A 254 31.88 5.43 10.96
C SER A 254 32.30 4.73 9.67
N SER A 255 31.91 5.27 8.51
CA SER A 255 32.33 4.85 7.18
C SER A 255 33.05 5.99 6.45
N SER A 256 33.75 5.68 5.36
CA SER A 256 34.42 6.67 4.51
C SER A 256 33.43 7.67 3.93
N SER A 257 33.82 8.93 3.81
CA SER A 257 32.97 10.03 3.34
C SER A 257 33.29 10.42 1.89
N TYR A 258 33.15 9.51 0.93
CA TYR A 258 33.47 9.80 -0.47
C TYR A 258 32.58 10.93 -1.02
N ASP A 259 31.28 10.73 -0.92
CA ASP A 259 30.27 11.57 -1.55
C ASP A 259 30.01 12.89 -0.80
N GLN A 260 30.10 12.84 0.54
CA GLN A 260 29.85 13.98 1.41
C GLN A 260 30.87 15.10 1.15
N THR A 261 32.12 14.76 0.81
CA THR A 261 33.15 15.77 0.49
C THR A 261 32.83 16.51 -0.81
N ALA A 262 32.31 15.81 -1.83
CA ALA A 262 31.88 16.41 -3.09
C ALA A 262 30.71 17.38 -2.86
N LEU A 263 29.70 16.93 -2.12
CA LEU A 263 28.54 17.76 -1.80
C LEU A 263 28.89 18.97 -0.93
N TYR A 264 29.71 18.80 0.10
CA TYR A 264 30.15 19.90 0.95
C TYR A 264 30.83 20.98 0.09
N TYR A 265 31.77 20.59 -0.78
CA TYR A 265 32.43 21.54 -1.67
C TYR A 265 31.45 22.20 -2.65
N ALA A 266 30.44 21.47 -3.12
CA ALA A 266 29.44 22.02 -4.02
C ALA A 266 28.77 23.26 -3.41
N VAL A 267 28.35 23.16 -2.14
CA VAL A 267 27.61 24.21 -1.40
C VAL A 267 28.55 25.24 -0.77
N ARG A 268 29.51 24.81 0.06
CA ARG A 268 30.36 25.69 0.89
C ARG A 268 31.73 26.02 0.29
N GLY A 269 32.10 25.37 -0.81
CA GLY A 269 33.40 25.57 -1.45
C GLY A 269 34.55 25.01 -0.60
N THR A 270 35.68 25.73 -0.58
CA THR A 270 36.95 25.20 -0.05
C THR A 270 37.16 25.41 1.45
N ARG A 271 36.22 26.02 2.17
CA ARG A 271 36.44 26.52 3.54
C ARG A 271 35.34 26.09 4.52
N ALA A 272 35.72 26.11 5.80
CA ALA A 272 34.81 26.03 6.94
C ALA A 272 35.14 27.18 7.90
N GLY A 273 34.36 28.26 7.87
CA GLY A 273 34.72 29.51 8.52
C GLY A 273 36.08 30.03 8.02
N ASP A 274 37.02 30.28 8.94
CA ASP A 274 38.36 30.76 8.60
C ASP A 274 39.30 29.66 8.09
N ARG A 275 38.94 28.38 8.26
CA ARG A 275 39.77 27.23 7.88
C ARG A 275 39.65 26.90 6.40
N THR A 276 40.78 26.55 5.78
CA THR A 276 40.83 26.06 4.40
C THR A 276 40.90 24.54 4.42
N LEU A 277 39.83 23.89 3.97
CA LEU A 277 39.74 22.43 3.93
C LEU A 277 40.44 21.85 2.70
N TRP A 278 40.26 22.50 1.55
CA TRP A 278 40.85 22.09 0.27
C TRP A 278 41.41 23.29 -0.50
N GLN A 279 42.32 23.00 -1.41
CA GLN A 279 42.72 23.90 -2.48
C GLN A 279 42.21 23.33 -3.80
N LEU A 280 41.87 24.18 -4.77
CA LEU A 280 41.61 23.73 -6.13
C LEU A 280 42.92 23.62 -6.90
N SER A 281 43.07 22.55 -7.68
CA SER A 281 44.15 22.41 -8.65
C SER A 281 44.21 23.60 -9.62
N GLU A 282 45.34 23.74 -10.32
CA GLU A 282 45.39 24.55 -11.54
C GLU A 282 44.28 24.09 -12.52
N PRO A 283 43.78 24.96 -13.41
CA PRO A 283 42.85 24.52 -14.44
C PRO A 283 43.51 23.50 -15.37
N GLY A 284 42.70 22.56 -15.88
CA GLY A 284 43.17 21.53 -16.80
C GLY A 284 42.02 20.74 -17.42
N TRP A 285 42.39 19.61 -18.00
CA TRP A 285 41.48 18.62 -18.59
C TRP A 285 41.68 17.28 -17.90
N VAL A 286 40.58 16.59 -17.67
CA VAL A 286 40.57 15.23 -17.10
C VAL A 286 40.17 14.27 -18.22
N SER A 287 40.85 13.13 -18.30
CA SER A 287 40.44 12.02 -19.15
C SER A 287 40.52 10.70 -18.39
N PHE A 288 39.76 9.71 -18.87
CA PHE A 288 39.58 8.43 -18.19
C PHE A 288 39.94 7.22 -19.07
N PRO A 289 41.20 7.07 -19.53
CA PRO A 289 41.60 5.86 -20.25
C PRO A 289 41.43 4.62 -19.36
N ASP A 290 40.58 3.68 -19.76
CA ASP A 290 40.35 2.42 -19.03
C ASP A 290 40.00 2.64 -17.54
N ALA A 291 39.12 3.60 -17.26
CA ALA A 291 38.70 4.03 -15.91
C ALA A 291 39.80 4.64 -15.02
N ARG A 292 41.01 4.87 -15.54
CA ARG A 292 42.13 5.49 -14.81
C ARG A 292 42.11 6.99 -15.02
N THR A 293 42.44 7.76 -13.99
CA THR A 293 42.41 9.23 -14.08
C THR A 293 43.69 9.77 -14.69
N ARG A 294 43.56 10.68 -15.66
CA ARG A 294 44.66 11.48 -16.18
C ARG A 294 44.28 12.95 -16.12
N PHE A 295 45.14 13.77 -15.52
CA PHE A 295 44.94 15.21 -15.44
C PHE A 295 46.02 15.95 -16.21
N ALA A 296 45.61 16.69 -17.24
CA ALA A 296 46.49 17.50 -18.07
C ALA A 296 46.27 18.99 -17.76
N ARG A 297 47.26 19.63 -17.14
CA ARG A 297 47.21 21.06 -16.81
C ARG A 297 47.09 21.90 -18.07
N SER A 298 46.21 22.90 -18.03
CA SER A 298 46.00 23.83 -19.13
C SER A 298 45.37 25.11 -18.61
N ALA A 299 45.96 26.26 -18.91
CA ALA A 299 45.41 27.57 -18.54
C ALA A 299 43.97 27.80 -19.09
N TRP A 300 43.61 27.09 -20.15
CA TRP A 300 42.29 27.13 -20.81
C TRP A 300 41.37 25.97 -20.40
N GLY A 301 41.85 25.07 -19.55
CA GLY A 301 41.09 23.92 -19.07
C GLY A 301 39.95 24.33 -18.16
N ARG A 302 38.82 23.63 -18.27
CA ARG A 302 37.60 23.90 -17.48
C ARG A 302 37.46 22.99 -16.26
N HIS A 303 38.38 22.04 -16.07
CA HIS A 303 38.32 21.07 -14.98
C HIS A 303 39.29 21.44 -13.88
N ARG A 304 38.88 21.17 -12.64
CA ARG A 304 39.74 21.23 -11.46
C ARG A 304 39.47 20.01 -10.59
N HIS A 305 40.39 19.70 -9.69
CA HIS A 305 40.16 18.72 -8.64
C HIS A 305 40.52 19.31 -7.28
N LEU A 306 39.95 18.74 -6.21
CA LEU A 306 40.30 19.09 -4.85
C LEU A 306 41.69 18.58 -4.50
N ILE A 307 42.41 19.38 -3.73
CA ILE A 307 43.71 19.05 -3.14
C ILE A 307 43.56 19.28 -1.64
N ARG A 308 43.76 18.22 -0.86
CA ARG A 308 43.64 18.25 0.59
C ARG A 308 44.54 19.31 1.23
N GLN A 309 44.02 20.05 2.21
CA GLN A 309 44.78 21.02 3.02
C GLN A 309 44.61 20.77 4.52
N ALA A 310 43.41 20.38 4.97
CA ALA A 310 43.11 20.09 6.37
C ALA A 310 43.36 18.61 6.76
N GLY A 311 43.41 18.36 8.08
CA GLY A 311 43.46 17.01 8.65
C GLY A 311 42.16 16.22 8.37
N ASP A 312 42.24 14.89 8.28
CA ASP A 312 41.05 14.06 7.94
C ASP A 312 39.99 14.13 9.04
N GLU A 313 40.43 14.10 10.31
CA GLU A 313 39.56 14.28 11.48
C GLU A 313 38.90 15.67 11.52
N GLU A 314 39.58 16.71 11.03
CA GLU A 314 39.03 18.08 10.97
C GLU A 314 37.91 18.16 9.93
N VAL A 315 38.12 17.55 8.75
CA VAL A 315 37.08 17.46 7.71
C VAL A 315 35.92 16.58 8.18
N ALA A 316 36.22 15.44 8.81
CA ALA A 316 35.22 14.53 9.36
C ALA A 316 34.35 15.22 10.42
N ALA A 317 34.95 15.96 11.35
CA ALA A 317 34.21 16.68 12.37
C ALA A 317 33.21 17.70 11.79
N VAL A 318 33.58 18.40 10.71
CA VAL A 318 32.69 19.36 10.04
C VAL A 318 31.53 18.67 9.34
N ILE A 319 31.78 17.55 8.67
CA ILE A 319 30.76 16.77 7.94
C ILE A 319 29.84 16.03 8.93
N GLU A 320 30.40 15.36 9.94
CA GLU A 320 29.66 14.68 11.01
C GLU A 320 28.71 15.65 11.72
N ALA A 321 29.18 16.86 12.06
CA ALA A 321 28.37 17.88 12.72
C ALA A 321 27.15 18.35 11.90
N LEU A 322 27.17 18.14 10.58
CA LEU A 322 26.01 18.38 9.70
C LEU A 322 25.13 17.13 9.58
N MET A 323 25.74 15.94 9.44
CA MET A 323 25.01 14.68 9.31
C MET A 323 24.21 14.29 10.56
N ILE A 324 24.71 14.61 11.75
CA ILE A 324 24.02 14.30 13.02
C ILE A 324 22.98 15.36 13.41
N GLN A 325 22.80 16.41 12.61
CA GLN A 325 21.75 17.37 12.92
C GLN A 325 20.41 16.65 12.85
N PRO A 326 19.59 16.71 13.91
CA PRO A 326 18.24 16.18 13.81
C PRO A 326 17.53 16.90 12.67
N PRO A 327 16.54 16.27 12.01
CA PRO A 327 15.67 16.97 11.09
C PRO A 327 15.27 18.28 11.72
N GLY A 328 15.41 19.38 10.98
CA GLY A 328 14.79 20.62 11.37
C GLY A 328 13.30 20.33 11.50
N HIS A 329 12.85 19.97 12.71
CA HIS A 329 11.45 19.78 13.00
C HIS A 329 10.82 21.10 12.62
N ARG A 330 10.15 21.12 11.47
CA ARG A 330 8.77 21.58 11.47
C ARG A 330 8.13 20.71 12.56
N ARG A 331 8.13 21.08 13.86
CA ARG A 331 7.23 22.11 14.37
C ARG A 331 6.27 22.38 13.22
N GLY A 332 5.26 21.52 13.01
CA GLY A 332 4.01 22.06 12.47
C GLY A 332 3.82 23.32 13.30
N PRO A 333 3.84 24.52 12.71
CA PRO A 333 4.46 25.66 13.37
C PRO A 333 3.75 25.93 14.70
N ALA A 334 4.27 25.39 15.80
CA ALA A 334 4.29 26.13 17.04
C ALA A 334 5.36 27.18 16.74
N PRO A 335 5.00 28.46 16.83
CA PRO A 335 5.77 29.55 16.24
C PRO A 335 7.25 29.30 16.48
N ALA A 336 8.05 29.33 15.41
CA ALA A 336 9.40 29.78 15.59
C ALA A 336 9.23 31.16 16.23
N VAL A 337 9.44 31.24 17.55
CA VAL A 337 10.12 32.39 18.12
C VAL A 337 11.54 32.32 17.56
N ARG A 338 11.67 32.59 16.26
CA ARG A 338 12.59 33.62 15.85
C ARG A 338 12.12 34.83 16.63
N SER A 339 13.02 35.49 17.32
CA SER A 339 12.82 36.90 17.62
C SER A 339 12.82 37.66 16.29
N SER A 340 11.71 37.53 15.59
CA SER A 340 11.12 38.44 14.63
C SER A 340 9.65 38.12 14.83
N ALA A 341 8.88 39.04 15.41
CA ALA A 341 7.44 38.88 15.61
C ALA A 341 6.82 38.03 14.49
N SER A 342 5.99 37.02 14.81
CA SER A 342 5.12 36.44 13.80
C SER A 342 4.40 37.61 13.16
N SER A 343 4.73 37.91 11.91
CA SER A 343 4.13 39.04 11.21
C SER A 343 2.67 38.66 11.02
N GLU A 344 1.82 39.09 11.95
CA GLU A 344 0.37 38.99 11.82
C GLU A 344 -0.07 40.18 10.97
N TYR A 345 -0.73 39.86 9.87
CA TYR A 345 -1.21 40.84 8.91
C TYR A 345 -2.71 41.02 9.14
N VAL A 346 -3.07 41.92 10.05
CA VAL A 346 -4.49 42.21 10.34
C VAL A 346 -5.02 43.14 9.25
N ILE A 347 -6.11 42.74 8.57
CA ILE A 347 -6.62 43.47 7.39
C ILE A 347 -6.96 44.95 7.66
N THR A 348 -7.28 45.32 8.90
CA THR A 348 -7.56 46.70 9.29
C THR A 348 -6.33 47.61 9.24
N ALA A 349 -5.12 47.05 9.41
CA ALA A 349 -3.87 47.78 9.21
C ALA A 349 -3.59 48.06 7.72
N TYR A 350 -4.30 47.39 6.83
CA TYR A 350 -4.23 47.54 5.37
C TYR A 350 -5.40 48.34 4.80
N GLY A 351 -6.24 48.93 5.67
CA GLY A 351 -7.32 49.83 5.30
C GLY A 351 -8.72 49.20 5.27
N ALA A 352 -8.88 47.94 5.71
CA ALA A 352 -10.21 47.34 5.85
C ALA A 352 -10.95 47.95 7.06
N THR A 353 -12.24 48.21 6.91
CA THR A 353 -13.06 48.81 7.99
C THR A 353 -14.22 47.88 8.34
N PRO A 354 -14.32 47.41 9.60
CA PRO A 354 -15.41 46.51 9.99
C PRO A 354 -16.77 47.24 9.95
N ASP A 355 -17.80 46.49 9.57
CA ASP A 355 -19.21 46.85 9.69
C ASP A 355 -19.63 48.10 8.87
N ASP A 356 -18.92 48.39 7.78
CA ASP A 356 -19.35 49.36 6.76
C ASP A 356 -19.68 48.67 5.43
N ASP A 357 -20.13 49.44 4.44
CA ASP A 357 -20.49 48.93 3.11
C ASP A 357 -19.36 49.15 2.09
N ALA A 358 -18.16 49.53 2.53
CA ALA A 358 -17.01 49.71 1.65
C ALA A 358 -16.42 48.37 1.22
N HIS A 359 -15.82 48.34 0.02
CA HIS A 359 -15.19 47.13 -0.49
C HIS A 359 -13.77 46.96 0.06
N ASP A 360 -13.58 45.99 0.95
CA ASP A 360 -12.30 45.68 1.61
C ASP A 360 -11.36 44.83 0.75
N THR A 361 -11.79 44.41 -0.45
CA THR A 361 -11.05 43.51 -1.36
C THR A 361 -9.57 43.90 -1.51
N ALA A 362 -9.29 45.19 -1.75
CA ALA A 362 -7.92 45.68 -1.95
C ALA A 362 -7.09 45.62 -0.66
N ALA A 363 -7.69 45.90 0.50
CA ALA A 363 -7.03 45.83 1.79
C ALA A 363 -6.70 44.38 2.18
N ILE A 364 -7.65 43.46 1.97
CA ILE A 364 -7.45 42.03 2.23
C ILE A 364 -6.37 41.47 1.30
N GLN A 365 -6.41 41.80 0.01
CA GLN A 365 -5.40 41.35 -0.94
C GLN A 365 -4.01 41.93 -0.62
N ALA A 366 -3.92 43.19 -0.20
CA ALA A 366 -2.65 43.79 0.22
C ALA A 366 -2.05 43.10 1.45
N ALA A 367 -2.88 42.66 2.39
CA ALA A 367 -2.43 41.87 3.55
C ALA A 367 -1.90 40.48 3.12
N LEU A 368 -2.61 39.79 2.21
CA LEU A 368 -2.19 38.50 1.63
C LEU A 368 -0.87 38.62 0.86
N ASP A 369 -0.73 39.66 0.04
CA ASP A 369 0.47 39.91 -0.76
C ASP A 369 1.66 40.31 0.13
N ALA A 370 1.42 41.09 1.20
CA ALA A 370 2.45 41.44 2.18
C ALA A 370 2.95 40.21 2.95
N ALA A 371 2.03 39.33 3.38
CA ALA A 371 2.39 38.07 4.02
C ALA A 371 3.23 37.19 3.08
N ALA A 372 2.79 37.02 1.84
CA ALA A 372 3.53 36.23 0.85
C ALA A 372 4.91 36.83 0.54
N GLY A 373 5.00 38.15 0.36
CA GLY A 373 6.26 38.87 0.11
C GLY A 373 7.28 38.76 1.25
N ALA A 374 6.81 38.47 2.47
CA ALA A 374 7.65 38.21 3.64
C ALA A 374 8.05 36.72 3.82
N GLY A 375 7.69 35.86 2.86
CA GLY A 375 7.96 34.41 2.92
C GLY A 375 6.89 33.60 3.65
N GLY A 376 5.67 34.14 3.78
CA GLY A 376 4.53 33.50 4.43
C GLY A 376 4.06 34.25 5.68
N GLY A 377 2.99 33.76 6.30
CA GLY A 377 2.44 34.37 7.51
C GLY A 377 0.93 34.18 7.68
N ALA A 378 0.39 34.74 8.76
CA ALA A 378 -1.04 34.70 9.04
C ALA A 378 -1.69 36.05 8.71
N VAL A 379 -2.63 36.04 7.76
CA VAL A 379 -3.54 37.16 7.52
C VAL A 379 -4.78 36.97 8.36
N ARG A 380 -5.04 37.91 9.27
CA ARG A 380 -6.14 37.82 10.22
C ARG A 380 -7.31 38.70 9.80
N ILE A 381 -8.49 38.10 9.67
CA ILE A 381 -9.78 38.77 9.56
C ILE A 381 -10.35 38.85 10.98
N PRO A 382 -10.33 40.03 11.61
CA PRO A 382 -10.81 40.18 12.98
C PRO A 382 -12.35 40.15 13.03
N ARG A 383 -12.91 40.22 14.23
CA ARG A 383 -14.35 40.40 14.44
C ARG A 383 -14.88 41.60 13.66
N GLY A 384 -16.03 41.42 13.00
CA GLY A 384 -16.70 42.44 12.18
C GLY A 384 -17.06 41.90 10.79
N ARG A 385 -17.96 42.61 10.10
CA ARG A 385 -18.34 42.32 8.71
C ARG A 385 -17.43 43.07 7.74
N PHE A 386 -16.89 42.37 6.74
CA PHE A 386 -16.02 42.92 5.69
C PHE A 386 -16.52 42.51 4.31
N VAL A 387 -16.74 43.47 3.41
CA VAL A 387 -17.34 43.20 2.09
C VAL A 387 -16.25 43.03 1.03
N SER A 388 -16.22 41.88 0.36
CA SER A 388 -15.17 41.59 -0.62
C SER A 388 -15.70 41.01 -1.94
N GLY A 389 -15.05 41.40 -3.03
CA GLY A 389 -15.01 40.63 -4.28
C GLY A 389 -13.99 39.49 -4.17
N THR A 390 -13.52 38.96 -5.30
CA THR A 390 -12.54 37.87 -5.30
C THR A 390 -11.21 38.27 -4.64
N ILE A 391 -10.76 37.48 -3.67
CA ILE A 391 -9.40 37.51 -3.13
C ILE A 391 -8.62 36.27 -3.56
N GLN A 392 -7.33 36.43 -3.83
CA GLN A 392 -6.43 35.37 -4.24
C GLN A 392 -5.47 35.02 -3.10
N LEU A 393 -5.50 33.74 -2.70
CA LEU A 393 -4.55 33.16 -1.78
C LEU A 393 -3.14 33.12 -2.38
N ARG A 394 -2.16 32.83 -1.52
CA ARG A 394 -0.74 32.74 -1.84
C ARG A 394 -0.12 31.52 -1.17
N ASP A 395 1.02 31.08 -1.67
CA ASP A 395 1.82 30.02 -1.03
C ASP A 395 2.15 30.38 0.42
N ASP A 396 2.12 29.40 1.30
CA ASP A 396 2.59 29.52 2.69
C ASP A 396 1.87 30.63 3.51
N VAL A 397 0.66 31.03 3.07
CA VAL A 397 -0.19 32.00 3.75
C VAL A 397 -1.39 31.32 4.40
N ARG A 398 -1.64 31.70 5.65
CA ARG A 398 -2.81 31.29 6.45
C ARG A 398 -3.81 32.43 6.52
N LEU A 399 -5.02 32.22 6.01
CA LEU A 399 -6.15 33.11 6.24
C LEU A 399 -6.88 32.68 7.51
N LEU A 400 -6.78 33.49 8.56
CA LEU A 400 -7.30 33.19 9.89
C LEU A 400 -8.50 34.09 10.22
N PHE A 401 -9.62 33.50 10.56
CA PHE A 401 -10.83 34.19 10.99
C PHE A 401 -10.95 34.17 12.50
N ASP A 402 -11.14 35.35 13.10
CA ASP A 402 -11.47 35.45 14.53
C ASP A 402 -12.96 35.13 14.78
N GLU A 403 -13.30 34.83 16.04
CA GLU A 403 -14.69 34.64 16.44
C GLU A 403 -15.52 35.91 16.16
N GLY A 404 -16.62 35.75 15.42
CA GLY A 404 -17.47 36.86 14.98
C GLY A 404 -16.94 37.62 13.76
N ALA A 405 -15.89 37.14 13.09
CA ALA A 405 -15.49 37.63 11.78
C ALA A 405 -16.48 37.15 10.70
N VAL A 406 -16.90 38.06 9.81
CA VAL A 406 -17.73 37.75 8.65
C VAL A 406 -17.06 38.30 7.40
N LEU A 407 -16.60 37.41 6.52
CA LEU A 407 -16.20 37.80 5.17
C LEU A 407 -17.43 37.67 4.27
N GLU A 408 -18.07 38.80 3.99
CA GLU A 408 -19.27 38.90 3.19
C GLU A 408 -18.89 39.14 1.72
N GLY A 409 -19.44 38.32 0.83
CA GLY A 409 -19.31 38.52 -0.60
C GLY A 409 -20.06 39.78 -1.07
N SER A 410 -19.50 40.49 -2.04
CA SER A 410 -20.23 41.47 -2.84
C SER A 410 -21.54 40.90 -3.43
N ALA A 411 -22.64 41.63 -3.30
CA ALA A 411 -23.90 41.29 -3.97
C ALA A 411 -23.85 41.49 -5.50
N ASP A 412 -22.84 42.22 -6.00
CA ASP A 412 -22.62 42.44 -7.43
C ASP A 412 -21.66 41.40 -8.01
N TRP A 413 -22.18 40.50 -8.85
CA TRP A 413 -21.41 39.42 -9.48
C TRP A 413 -20.24 39.94 -10.33
N ARG A 414 -20.26 41.20 -10.75
CA ARG A 414 -19.19 41.85 -11.53
C ARG A 414 -17.93 42.14 -10.71
N HIS A 415 -17.99 42.01 -9.38
CA HIS A 415 -16.84 42.15 -8.49
C HIS A 415 -16.06 40.84 -8.31
N TYR A 416 -16.53 39.77 -8.95
CA TYR A 416 -15.83 38.51 -9.09
C TYR A 416 -15.25 38.44 -10.51
N GLY A 417 -14.39 37.45 -10.80
CA GLY A 417 -13.63 37.34 -12.05
C GLY A 417 -14.45 37.41 -13.37
N SER A 418 -13.78 37.21 -14.50
CA SER A 418 -14.39 37.36 -15.84
C SER A 418 -15.08 36.09 -16.37
N GLY A 419 -15.18 35.01 -15.58
CA GLY A 419 -15.44 33.66 -16.08
C GLY A 419 -16.60 32.93 -15.40
N ARG A 420 -17.60 32.51 -16.20
CA ARG A 420 -18.86 31.86 -15.78
C ARG A 420 -18.76 30.74 -14.71
N TRP A 421 -17.70 29.93 -14.71
CA TRP A 421 -17.53 28.78 -13.81
C TRP A 421 -16.30 28.89 -12.89
N HIS A 422 -15.49 29.94 -13.04
CA HIS A 422 -14.22 30.08 -12.33
C HIS A 422 -14.27 31.15 -11.21
N ASP A 423 -15.40 31.82 -11.06
CA ASP A 423 -15.57 32.89 -10.09
C ASP A 423 -15.77 32.33 -8.67
N ALA A 424 -15.02 32.86 -7.70
CA ALA A 424 -15.17 32.54 -6.28
C ALA A 424 -14.81 33.74 -5.41
N LEU A 425 -15.30 33.76 -4.17
CA LEU A 425 -14.90 34.76 -3.17
C LEU A 425 -13.44 34.57 -2.76
N ILE A 426 -13.02 33.33 -2.51
CA ILE A 426 -11.64 32.96 -2.19
C ILE A 426 -11.11 32.03 -3.29
N VAL A 427 -9.99 32.39 -3.93
CA VAL A 427 -9.38 31.62 -5.02
C VAL A 427 -7.94 31.20 -4.68
N GLY A 428 -7.59 29.96 -4.97
CA GLY A 428 -6.22 29.45 -4.98
C GLY A 428 -5.91 28.70 -6.28
N GLU A 429 -4.75 28.97 -6.88
CA GLU A 429 -4.30 28.39 -8.15
C GLU A 429 -2.86 27.91 -8.02
N ASN A 430 -2.63 26.61 -8.16
CA ASN A 430 -1.31 25.97 -8.11
C ASN A 430 -0.50 26.27 -6.84
N LEU A 431 -1.18 26.39 -5.70
CA LEU A 431 -0.58 26.79 -4.42
C LEU A 431 -0.17 25.58 -3.57
N ARG A 432 0.81 25.76 -2.68
CA ARG A 432 1.14 24.81 -1.61
C ARG A 432 0.84 25.40 -0.24
N ASN A 433 0.60 24.52 0.74
CA ASN A 433 0.44 24.90 2.15
C ASN A 433 -0.66 25.96 2.34
N VAL A 434 -1.84 25.69 1.77
CA VAL A 434 -3.01 26.58 1.80
C VAL A 434 -3.77 26.35 3.10
N ARG A 435 -4.02 27.40 3.88
CA ARG A 435 -4.77 27.32 5.14
C ARG A 435 -5.86 28.38 5.20
N VAL A 436 -7.12 27.96 5.39
CA VAL A 436 -8.27 28.85 5.64
C VAL A 436 -8.96 28.34 6.90
N GLU A 437 -8.82 29.06 8.02
CA GLU A 437 -9.11 28.49 9.34
C GLU A 437 -9.74 29.50 10.28
N GLY A 438 -10.46 29.00 11.29
CA GLY A 438 -10.97 29.79 12.43
C GLY A 438 -12.50 29.88 12.48
N PRO A 439 -13.08 30.27 13.62
CA PRO A 439 -14.53 30.23 13.89
C PRO A 439 -15.37 31.31 13.18
N GLY A 440 -14.89 31.84 12.05
CA GLY A 440 -15.59 32.88 11.29
C GLY A 440 -16.65 32.36 10.32
N VAL A 441 -17.32 33.32 9.68
CA VAL A 441 -18.33 33.07 8.66
C VAL A 441 -17.82 33.57 7.30
N ILE A 442 -17.91 32.70 6.28
CA ILE A 442 -17.81 33.07 4.88
C ILE A 442 -19.23 33.11 4.33
N ASP A 443 -19.69 34.29 3.93
CA ASP A 443 -21.05 34.51 3.45
C ASP A 443 -21.06 34.87 1.97
N GLY A 444 -21.56 33.97 1.11
CA GLY A 444 -21.61 34.19 -0.34
C GLY A 444 -22.75 35.10 -0.82
N VAL A 445 -23.58 35.62 0.10
CA VAL A 445 -24.76 36.48 -0.12
C VAL A 445 -25.79 36.00 -1.14
N ALA A 446 -25.71 34.73 -1.55
CA ALA A 446 -26.47 34.14 -2.65
C ALA A 446 -26.46 35.03 -3.91
N CYS A 447 -25.30 35.64 -4.22
CA CYS A 447 -25.12 36.57 -5.32
C CYS A 447 -25.63 36.01 -6.65
N HIS A 448 -26.66 36.62 -7.24
CA HIS A 448 -27.25 36.15 -8.49
C HIS A 448 -26.44 36.60 -9.70
N ASN A 449 -26.00 35.67 -10.54
CA ASN A 449 -25.33 35.97 -11.80
C ASN A 449 -26.18 35.49 -13.00
N PRO A 450 -26.79 36.40 -13.79
CA PRO A 450 -27.61 36.03 -14.95
C PRO A 450 -26.79 35.36 -16.07
N LYS A 451 -25.45 35.51 -16.06
CA LYS A 451 -24.54 34.83 -16.99
C LYS A 451 -23.98 33.53 -16.43
N GLY A 452 -24.26 33.22 -15.16
CA GLY A 452 -23.76 32.05 -14.44
C GLY A 452 -24.27 30.71 -14.98
N GLU A 453 -23.79 29.61 -14.41
CA GLU A 453 -24.37 28.28 -14.66
C GLU A 453 -25.89 28.31 -14.40
N GLU A 454 -26.64 27.62 -15.27
CA GLU A 454 -28.12 27.58 -15.27
C GLU A 454 -28.83 28.96 -15.38
N GLY A 455 -28.06 30.02 -15.65
CA GLY A 455 -28.54 31.40 -15.82
C GLY A 455 -28.81 32.13 -14.51
N PHE A 456 -28.31 31.64 -13.38
CA PHE A 456 -28.51 32.30 -12.07
C PHE A 456 -27.37 32.11 -11.05
N ARG A 457 -26.58 31.02 -11.15
CA ARG A 457 -25.55 30.69 -10.15
C ARG A 457 -24.41 31.70 -10.13
N GLY A 458 -24.10 32.24 -8.96
CA GLY A 458 -23.03 33.21 -8.77
C GLY A 458 -21.65 32.59 -8.54
N PRO A 459 -20.75 33.30 -7.83
CA PRO A 459 -19.44 32.78 -7.46
C PRO A 459 -19.52 31.67 -6.39
N HIS A 460 -18.54 30.77 -6.40
CA HIS A 460 -18.28 29.82 -5.30
C HIS A 460 -17.82 30.56 -4.04
N ALA A 461 -17.92 29.95 -2.85
CA ALA A 461 -17.30 30.56 -1.67
C ALA A 461 -15.78 30.35 -1.68
N ILE A 462 -15.31 29.13 -1.90
CA ILE A 462 -13.89 28.79 -2.03
C ILE A 462 -13.67 27.98 -3.31
N ARG A 463 -12.66 28.36 -4.10
CA ARG A 463 -12.18 27.58 -5.24
C ARG A 463 -10.67 27.36 -5.16
N LEU A 464 -10.26 26.10 -5.17
CA LEU A 464 -8.86 25.68 -5.21
C LEU A 464 -8.63 24.81 -6.45
N ASN A 465 -7.59 25.14 -7.22
CA ASN A 465 -7.22 24.38 -8.40
C ASN A 465 -5.71 24.11 -8.40
N GLY A 466 -5.29 22.87 -8.63
CA GLY A 466 -3.87 22.47 -8.63
C GLY A 466 -3.17 22.63 -7.28
N CYS A 467 -3.91 22.74 -6.18
CA CYS A 467 -3.36 23.07 -4.87
C CYS A 467 -2.96 21.81 -4.07
N ARG A 468 -1.93 21.91 -3.24
CA ARG A 468 -1.46 20.82 -2.37
C ARG A 468 -1.27 21.25 -0.92
N ASP A 469 -1.36 20.30 0.00
CA ASP A 469 -1.33 20.52 1.44
C ASP A 469 -2.37 21.57 1.86
N ILE A 470 -3.64 21.21 1.82
CA ILE A 470 -4.77 22.11 2.06
C ILE A 470 -5.34 21.83 3.45
N ALA A 471 -5.63 22.88 4.23
CA ALA A 471 -6.48 22.77 5.40
C ALA A 471 -7.58 23.84 5.40
N ILE A 472 -8.83 23.40 5.53
CA ILE A 472 -10.00 24.26 5.71
C ILE A 472 -10.69 23.83 7.00
N ARG A 473 -10.66 24.66 8.05
CA ARG A 473 -11.06 24.20 9.40
C ARG A 473 -11.84 25.21 10.24
N GLY A 474 -12.85 24.72 10.95
CA GLY A 474 -13.54 25.46 12.01
C GLY A 474 -14.48 26.57 11.52
N LEU A 475 -14.82 26.61 10.22
CA LEU A 475 -15.53 27.72 9.58
C LEU A 475 -17.01 27.41 9.37
N THR A 476 -17.81 28.47 9.33
CA THR A 476 -19.16 28.42 8.76
C THR A 476 -19.15 28.99 7.35
N ILE A 477 -19.67 28.24 6.37
CA ILE A 477 -19.92 28.72 5.01
C ILE A 477 -21.43 28.75 4.79
N THR A 478 -21.96 29.93 4.46
CA THR A 478 -23.40 30.13 4.24
C THR A 478 -23.68 30.93 2.99
N ARG A 479 -24.90 30.76 2.45
CA ARG A 479 -25.41 31.49 1.28
C ARG A 479 -24.42 31.50 0.10
N ALA A 480 -23.66 30.42 -0.10
CA ALA A 480 -22.82 30.28 -1.29
C ALA A 480 -23.72 30.37 -2.54
N ALA A 481 -23.33 31.23 -3.49
CA ALA A 481 -24.12 31.46 -4.69
C ALA A 481 -23.98 30.35 -5.75
N ASN A 482 -22.98 29.49 -5.55
CA ASN A 482 -22.73 28.24 -6.25
C ASN A 482 -22.25 27.20 -5.21
N TYR A 483 -21.26 26.37 -5.53
CA TYR A 483 -20.68 25.44 -4.53
C TYR A 483 -20.01 26.17 -3.36
N ALA A 484 -20.10 25.61 -2.16
CA ALA A 484 -19.38 26.14 -1.01
C ALA A 484 -17.86 25.95 -1.19
N ILE A 485 -17.42 24.76 -1.60
CA ILE A 485 -16.00 24.48 -1.88
C ILE A 485 -15.88 23.74 -3.22
N LEU A 486 -15.10 24.30 -4.14
CA LEU A 486 -14.72 23.68 -5.41
C LEU A 486 -13.22 23.36 -5.40
N CYS A 487 -12.88 22.07 -5.45
CA CYS A 487 -11.50 21.58 -5.56
C CYS A 487 -11.29 20.88 -6.91
N LEU A 488 -10.27 21.31 -7.65
CA LEU A 488 -9.89 20.74 -8.93
C LEU A 488 -8.41 20.36 -8.87
N HIS A 489 -8.04 19.13 -9.27
CA HIS A 489 -6.63 18.72 -9.35
C HIS A 489 -5.84 18.96 -8.06
N CYS A 490 -6.49 18.82 -6.89
CA CYS A 490 -5.87 19.08 -5.59
C CYS A 490 -5.41 17.79 -4.92
N THR A 491 -4.38 17.86 -4.10
CA THR A 491 -3.84 16.69 -3.39
C THR A 491 -3.54 16.99 -1.93
N GLY A 492 -3.90 16.09 -1.01
CA GLY A 492 -3.62 16.24 0.41
C GLY A 492 -4.44 17.35 1.05
N ALA A 493 -5.74 17.10 1.28
CA ALA A 493 -6.65 18.08 1.87
C ALA A 493 -7.30 17.58 3.16
N GLU A 494 -7.28 18.41 4.20
CA GLU A 494 -8.05 18.19 5.44
C GLU A 494 -9.15 19.25 5.58
N LEU A 495 -10.40 18.79 5.55
CA LEU A 495 -11.59 19.60 5.79
C LEU A 495 -12.19 19.14 7.12
N ALA A 496 -12.09 19.98 8.15
CA ALA A 496 -12.45 19.56 9.50
C ALA A 496 -13.30 20.59 10.22
N ASP A 497 -14.30 20.14 10.99
CA ASP A 497 -15.15 21.01 11.82
C ASP A 497 -15.80 22.15 11.01
N LEU A 498 -16.35 21.80 9.84
CA LEU A 498 -17.00 22.76 8.95
C LEU A 498 -18.52 22.72 9.10
N THR A 499 -19.12 23.90 9.12
CA THR A 499 -20.57 24.09 9.07
C THR A 499 -20.96 24.68 7.73
N ILE A 500 -21.58 23.88 6.84
CA ILE A 500 -22.04 24.35 5.52
C ILE A 500 -23.57 24.43 5.52
N ARG A 501 -24.11 25.58 5.11
CA ARG A 501 -25.56 25.88 5.16
C ARG A 501 -26.08 26.50 3.87
N GLY A 502 -26.95 25.78 3.18
CA GLY A 502 -27.61 26.22 1.97
C GLY A 502 -26.69 26.26 0.76
N GLY A 503 -27.13 26.94 -0.30
CA GLY A 503 -26.42 26.95 -1.58
C GLY A 503 -26.58 25.65 -2.37
N HIS A 504 -25.62 25.40 -3.25
CA HIS A 504 -25.55 24.20 -4.09
C HIS A 504 -24.70 23.14 -3.41
N ASP A 505 -23.73 22.55 -4.12
CA ASP A 505 -22.89 21.49 -3.59
C ASP A 505 -22.06 21.97 -2.37
N GLY A 506 -21.90 21.11 -1.37
CA GLY A 506 -21.04 21.38 -0.22
C GLY A 506 -19.55 21.35 -0.63
N LEU A 507 -19.05 20.17 -0.94
CA LEU A 507 -17.74 19.97 -1.55
C LEU A 507 -17.91 19.37 -2.94
N HIS A 508 -17.45 20.07 -3.97
CA HIS A 508 -17.31 19.54 -5.32
C HIS A 508 -15.82 19.31 -5.61
N ALA A 509 -15.40 18.05 -5.70
CA ALA A 509 -14.02 17.65 -5.94
C ALA A 509 -13.88 16.91 -7.28
N GLN A 510 -13.01 17.39 -8.16
CA GLN A 510 -12.73 16.72 -9.43
C GLN A 510 -11.23 16.49 -9.59
N ALA A 511 -10.85 15.26 -9.96
CA ALA A 511 -9.46 14.85 -10.14
C ALA A 511 -8.57 15.12 -8.92
N CYS A 512 -9.12 14.95 -7.70
CA CYS A 512 -8.43 15.20 -6.45
C CYS A 512 -7.98 13.90 -5.76
N ALA A 513 -6.94 13.95 -4.94
CA ALA A 513 -6.38 12.79 -4.25
C ALA A 513 -6.08 13.07 -2.77
N ASP A 514 -6.23 12.06 -1.90
CA ASP A 514 -5.93 12.13 -0.45
C ASP A 514 -6.72 13.24 0.26
N PHE A 515 -8.03 13.05 0.36
CA PHE A 515 -8.93 13.99 1.06
C PHE A 515 -9.48 13.37 2.33
N ARG A 516 -9.36 14.10 3.43
CA ARG A 516 -9.90 13.73 4.73
C ARG A 516 -10.93 14.76 5.17
N VAL A 517 -12.19 14.37 5.24
CA VAL A 517 -13.29 15.19 5.71
C VAL A 517 -13.78 14.64 7.04
N ARG A 518 -13.75 15.44 8.10
CA ARG A 518 -14.14 14.97 9.43
C ARG A 518 -14.90 15.99 10.24
N ASP A 519 -15.81 15.51 11.08
CA ASP A 519 -16.51 16.33 12.07
C ASP A 519 -17.33 17.49 11.43
N CYS A 520 -17.75 17.33 10.17
CA CYS A 520 -18.47 18.38 9.43
C CYS A 520 -19.99 18.21 9.51
N ASP A 521 -20.71 19.34 9.51
CA ASP A 521 -22.16 19.40 9.38
C ASP A 521 -22.52 20.09 8.06
N VAL A 522 -22.86 19.29 7.04
CA VAL A 522 -23.10 19.74 5.67
C VAL A 522 -24.58 19.63 5.35
N ARG A 523 -25.22 20.79 5.13
CA ARG A 523 -26.65 20.88 4.82
C ARG A 523 -26.89 21.76 3.61
N THR A 524 -27.32 21.16 2.51
CA THR A 524 -27.35 21.81 1.19
C THR A 524 -28.67 21.62 0.46
N GLY A 525 -28.98 22.51 -0.48
CA GLY A 525 -30.13 22.35 -1.37
C GLY A 525 -29.83 21.38 -2.52
N ASP A 526 -28.56 21.28 -2.91
CA ASP A 526 -28.01 20.34 -3.90
C ASP A 526 -27.16 19.28 -3.19
N ASP A 527 -26.14 18.72 -3.81
CA ASP A 527 -25.37 17.62 -3.22
C ASP A 527 -24.58 18.04 -1.96
N CYS A 528 -24.30 17.13 -1.01
CA CYS A 528 -23.33 17.45 0.05
C CYS A 528 -21.89 17.26 -0.46
N PHE A 529 -21.64 16.16 -1.17
CA PHE A 529 -20.36 15.81 -1.76
C PHE A 529 -20.53 15.42 -3.23
N ALA A 530 -19.74 16.01 -4.12
CA ALA A 530 -19.88 15.83 -5.56
C ALA A 530 -18.54 15.79 -6.31
N GLY A 531 -18.59 15.30 -7.54
CA GLY A 531 -17.49 15.37 -8.52
C GLY A 531 -16.90 14.00 -8.88
N CYS A 532 -15.87 13.93 -9.73
CA CYS A 532 -15.40 12.68 -10.33
C CYS A 532 -13.87 12.60 -10.47
N ASP A 533 -13.34 11.43 -10.86
CA ASP A 533 -11.90 11.16 -10.99
C ASP A 533 -11.09 11.32 -9.70
N ASN A 534 -11.71 11.14 -8.54
CA ASN A 534 -11.02 11.27 -7.27
C ASN A 534 -10.36 9.96 -6.82
N THR A 535 -9.35 10.03 -5.96
CA THR A 535 -8.76 8.87 -5.28
C THR A 535 -8.56 9.12 -3.79
N ASP A 536 -8.77 8.08 -2.98
CA ASP A 536 -8.42 8.06 -1.55
C ASP A 536 -9.14 9.14 -0.74
N PHE A 537 -10.47 9.01 -0.66
CA PHE A 537 -11.33 9.90 0.11
C PHE A 537 -11.81 9.22 1.39
N GLU A 538 -11.63 9.91 2.51
CA GLU A 538 -12.05 9.49 3.84
C GLU A 538 -13.02 10.52 4.43
N ILE A 539 -14.27 10.12 4.66
CA ILE A 539 -15.30 10.97 5.28
C ILE A 539 -15.75 10.33 6.59
N VAL A 540 -15.49 11.00 7.70
CA VAL A 540 -15.69 10.43 9.05
C VAL A 540 -16.52 11.37 9.91
N ASN A 541 -17.44 10.81 10.71
CA ASN A 541 -18.19 11.55 11.73
C ASN A 541 -18.90 12.81 11.19
N CYS A 542 -19.49 12.73 9.99
CA CYS A 542 -20.17 13.84 9.34
C CYS A 542 -21.70 13.73 9.44
N LYS A 543 -22.34 14.90 9.51
CA LYS A 543 -23.80 15.06 9.44
C LYS A 543 -24.18 15.55 8.05
N ILE A 544 -25.05 14.79 7.37
CA ILE A 544 -25.31 14.95 5.94
C ILE A 544 -26.82 15.11 5.73
N ASN A 545 -27.22 16.27 5.23
CA ASN A 545 -28.62 16.59 4.92
C ASN A 545 -28.72 17.33 3.60
N SER A 546 -29.53 16.80 2.69
CA SER A 546 -29.62 17.34 1.34
C SER A 546 -31.03 17.19 0.79
N SER A 547 -31.46 18.12 -0.06
CA SER A 547 -32.63 17.94 -0.93
C SER A 547 -32.27 17.39 -2.32
N CYS A 548 -31.06 16.87 -2.48
CA CYS A 548 -30.52 16.20 -3.67
C CYS A 548 -29.78 14.93 -3.21
N ASN A 549 -28.46 14.80 -3.42
CA ASN A 549 -27.72 13.62 -2.98
C ASN A 549 -26.83 13.91 -1.77
N GLY A 550 -26.64 12.91 -0.90
CA GLY A 550 -25.53 12.94 0.07
C GLY A 550 -24.19 12.95 -0.68
N PHE A 551 -24.00 11.96 -1.55
CA PHE A 551 -22.83 11.80 -2.40
C PHE A 551 -23.23 11.57 -3.86
N ARG A 552 -22.84 12.49 -4.75
CA ARG A 552 -22.80 12.29 -6.21
C ARG A 552 -21.34 12.26 -6.66
N LEU A 553 -20.64 11.16 -6.38
CA LEU A 553 -19.19 11.10 -6.41
C LEU A 553 -18.65 10.01 -7.34
N GLY A 554 -17.55 10.31 -8.03
CA GLY A 554 -16.68 9.36 -8.70
C GLY A 554 -15.34 9.28 -8.00
N CYS A 555 -15.03 8.13 -7.41
CA CYS A 555 -13.83 7.95 -6.59
C CYS A 555 -13.33 6.50 -6.62
N VAL A 556 -12.02 6.30 -6.71
CA VAL A 556 -11.37 5.03 -6.35
C VAL A 556 -10.95 5.12 -4.89
N ASN A 557 -11.29 4.13 -4.07
CA ASN A 557 -11.08 4.12 -2.62
C ASN A 557 -11.85 5.25 -1.91
N LEU A 558 -13.12 5.00 -1.60
CA LEU A 558 -13.94 5.88 -0.77
C LEU A 558 -14.28 5.18 0.54
N ALA A 559 -13.94 5.80 1.68
CA ALA A 559 -14.36 5.35 3.00
C ALA A 559 -15.32 6.38 3.63
N VAL A 560 -16.54 5.95 3.96
CA VAL A 560 -17.51 6.77 4.71
C VAL A 560 -17.85 6.07 6.01
N ARG A 561 -17.48 6.68 7.14
CA ARG A 561 -17.58 6.07 8.47
C ARG A 561 -18.28 6.96 9.48
N ASP A 562 -19.07 6.34 10.35
CA ASP A 562 -19.70 6.99 11.51
C ASP A 562 -20.55 8.23 11.12
N CYS A 563 -21.13 8.22 9.93
CA CYS A 563 -21.90 9.35 9.39
C CYS A 563 -23.41 9.17 9.59
N THR A 564 -24.11 10.29 9.73
CA THR A 564 -25.59 10.32 9.82
C THR A 564 -26.20 11.08 8.65
N PHE A 565 -27.16 10.45 7.98
CA PHE A 565 -27.92 10.99 6.87
C PHE A 565 -29.38 11.14 7.27
N TRP A 566 -30.02 12.26 6.93
CA TRP A 566 -31.46 12.37 7.12
C TRP A 566 -32.15 13.26 6.10
N GLY A 567 -33.42 12.95 5.83
CA GLY A 567 -34.38 13.79 5.12
C GLY A 567 -35.59 14.17 5.99
N PRO A 568 -36.38 15.20 5.65
CA PRO A 568 -36.20 16.12 4.51
C PRO A 568 -34.97 17.02 4.65
N GLY A 569 -34.51 17.52 3.50
CA GLY A 569 -33.46 18.53 3.44
C GLY A 569 -33.92 19.86 4.03
N GLU A 570 -33.03 20.54 4.76
CA GLU A 570 -33.27 21.86 5.37
C GLU A 570 -33.44 22.95 4.30
N TYR A 571 -32.75 22.80 3.17
CA TYR A 571 -32.79 23.71 2.03
C TYR A 571 -33.42 23.01 0.84
N ALA A 572 -34.36 23.66 0.15
CA ALA A 572 -35.01 23.09 -1.03
C ALA A 572 -34.07 23.07 -2.25
N HIS A 573 -34.24 22.08 -3.12
CA HIS A 573 -33.45 21.98 -4.36
C HIS A 573 -33.93 22.99 -5.41
N LEU A 574 -33.13 24.04 -5.64
CA LEU A 574 -33.50 25.23 -6.41
C LEU A 574 -33.85 24.94 -7.87
N ILE A 575 -33.15 24.03 -8.54
CA ILE A 575 -33.43 23.71 -9.97
C ILE A 575 -34.79 23.05 -10.11
N SER A 576 -35.13 22.12 -9.21
CA SER A 576 -36.40 21.39 -9.30
C SER A 576 -37.63 22.30 -9.17
N ALA A 577 -37.47 23.47 -8.56
CA ALA A 577 -38.53 24.48 -8.46
C ALA A 577 -38.93 25.07 -9.82
N ARG A 578 -38.07 25.02 -10.86
CA ARG A 578 -38.39 25.54 -12.20
C ARG A 578 -39.46 24.72 -12.94
N GLY A 579 -39.77 23.52 -12.46
CA GLY A 579 -40.78 22.62 -13.04
C GLY A 579 -42.04 22.40 -12.18
N GLY A 580 -42.18 23.08 -11.04
CA GLY A 580 -43.29 22.88 -10.10
C GLY A 580 -42.87 22.97 -8.63
N THR A 581 -43.44 22.13 -7.76
CA THR A 581 -43.09 22.09 -6.33
C THR A 581 -41.61 21.67 -6.16
N PRO A 582 -40.78 22.45 -5.45
CA PRO A 582 -39.38 22.11 -5.23
C PRO A 582 -39.23 20.76 -4.51
N ARG A 583 -38.23 19.96 -4.88
CA ARG A 583 -37.85 18.77 -4.12
C ARG A 583 -37.28 19.19 -2.77
N THR A 584 -37.75 18.54 -1.72
CA THR A 584 -37.38 18.84 -0.32
C THR A 584 -36.85 17.61 0.43
N ASN A 585 -36.77 16.43 -0.19
CA ASN A 585 -36.21 15.24 0.44
C ASN A 585 -34.89 14.83 -0.23
N MET A 586 -34.04 14.13 0.52
CA MET A 586 -32.81 13.54 -0.02
C MET A 586 -33.16 12.47 -1.04
N LEU A 587 -32.76 12.66 -2.29
CA LEU A 587 -32.98 11.74 -3.39
C LEU A 587 -32.18 10.45 -3.21
N SER A 588 -30.88 10.56 -2.93
CA SER A 588 -30.00 9.41 -2.73
C SER A 588 -28.95 9.72 -1.66
N ALA A 589 -28.65 8.77 -0.77
CA ALA A 589 -27.46 8.90 0.07
C ALA A 589 -26.20 8.76 -0.80
N PHE A 590 -26.16 7.80 -1.71
CA PHE A 590 -25.03 7.56 -2.60
C PHE A 590 -25.46 7.35 -4.05
N VAL A 591 -24.80 8.04 -4.97
CA VAL A 591 -24.90 7.84 -6.42
C VAL A 591 -23.53 8.01 -7.06
N HIS A 592 -23.17 7.11 -7.98
CA HIS A 592 -21.93 7.23 -8.73
C HIS A 592 -21.97 8.43 -9.67
N PHE A 593 -20.80 9.04 -9.91
CA PHE A 593 -20.66 10.16 -10.83
C PHE A 593 -19.47 9.95 -11.76
N ALA A 594 -19.78 9.55 -12.99
CA ALA A 594 -18.85 9.34 -14.09
C ALA A 594 -19.54 9.76 -15.40
N PRO A 595 -19.76 11.07 -15.63
CA PRO A 595 -20.53 11.53 -16.79
C PRO A 595 -19.69 11.51 -18.07
N VAL A 596 -20.24 10.96 -19.17
CA VAL A 596 -19.52 10.75 -20.44
C VAL A 596 -18.91 12.03 -21.02
N ASP A 597 -19.62 13.15 -20.89
CA ASP A 597 -19.20 14.46 -21.40
C ASP A 597 -17.96 15.01 -20.67
N ARG A 598 -17.69 14.55 -19.43
CA ARG A 598 -16.48 14.87 -18.68
C ARG A 598 -15.32 13.91 -18.96
N ARG A 599 -15.54 12.82 -19.71
CA ARG A 599 -14.55 11.78 -20.04
C ARG A 599 -13.77 11.31 -18.80
N PRO A 600 -14.44 10.78 -17.76
CA PRO A 600 -13.79 10.30 -16.55
C PRO A 600 -12.73 9.25 -16.90
N ARG A 601 -11.55 9.41 -16.29
CA ARG A 601 -10.40 8.51 -16.47
C ARG A 601 -10.44 7.35 -15.49
N LEU A 602 -11.06 7.55 -14.32
CA LEU A 602 -11.08 6.57 -13.24
C LEU A 602 -12.50 6.02 -13.03
N PRO A 603 -12.63 4.73 -12.70
CA PRO A 603 -13.90 4.15 -12.26
C PRO A 603 -14.26 4.64 -10.86
N SER A 604 -15.52 4.43 -10.46
CA SER A 604 -15.84 4.40 -9.04
C SER A 604 -15.66 2.98 -8.51
N ASP A 605 -14.71 2.76 -7.62
CA ASP A 605 -14.39 1.41 -7.14
C ASP A 605 -13.87 1.43 -5.71
N ASN A 606 -14.02 0.29 -5.03
CA ASN A 606 -13.60 0.06 -3.65
C ASN A 606 -14.21 1.08 -2.65
N TRP A 607 -15.53 1.17 -2.64
CA TRP A 607 -16.26 1.99 -1.68
C TRP A 607 -16.62 1.18 -0.43
N SER A 608 -16.29 1.71 0.76
CA SER A 608 -16.70 1.16 2.05
C SER A 608 -17.54 2.16 2.84
N ILE A 609 -18.76 1.76 3.19
CA ILE A 609 -19.70 2.56 3.97
C ILE A 609 -19.97 1.81 5.27
N GLU A 610 -19.52 2.36 6.40
CA GLU A 610 -19.52 1.64 7.67
C GLU A 610 -20.11 2.48 8.80
N ASN A 611 -20.81 1.82 9.73
CA ASN A 611 -21.37 2.43 10.94
C ASN A 611 -22.27 3.65 10.66
N CYS A 612 -22.95 3.67 9.51
CA CYS A 612 -23.78 4.81 9.09
C CYS A 612 -25.25 4.60 9.42
N ARG A 613 -25.92 5.70 9.81
CA ARG A 613 -27.38 5.73 10.00
C ARG A 613 -28.04 6.63 8.98
N MET A 614 -29.14 6.16 8.39
CA MET A 614 -29.92 6.90 7.40
C MET A 614 -31.40 6.91 7.80
N GLU A 615 -32.03 8.09 7.79
CA GLU A 615 -33.43 8.25 8.16
C GLU A 615 -34.20 9.04 7.11
N ASN A 616 -35.33 8.50 6.63
CA ASN A 616 -36.28 9.20 5.76
C ASN A 616 -35.65 9.76 4.46
N ILE A 617 -34.75 8.99 3.85
CA ILE A 617 -34.16 9.27 2.54
C ILE A 617 -34.92 8.51 1.43
N ASP A 618 -34.83 8.95 0.18
CA ASP A 618 -35.51 8.23 -0.90
C ASP A 618 -34.77 6.95 -1.30
N VAL A 619 -33.45 7.01 -1.59
CA VAL A 619 -32.64 5.86 -2.02
C VAL A 619 -31.35 5.76 -1.19
N VAL A 620 -30.99 4.56 -0.71
CA VAL A 620 -29.71 4.32 -0.02
C VAL A 620 -28.54 4.41 -1.00
N TYR A 621 -28.63 3.66 -2.11
CA TYR A 621 -27.61 3.64 -3.14
C TYR A 621 -28.24 3.43 -4.52
N ALA A 622 -27.78 4.21 -5.50
CA ALA A 622 -28.24 4.18 -6.87
C ALA A 622 -27.06 4.08 -7.84
N TYR A 623 -27.10 3.06 -8.71
CA TYR A 623 -26.19 2.92 -9.83
C TYR A 623 -26.95 2.49 -11.09
N ASP A 624 -26.76 3.18 -12.21
CA ASP A 624 -27.33 2.82 -13.51
C ASP A 624 -26.38 3.18 -14.65
N PHE A 625 -25.57 2.21 -15.08
CA PHE A 625 -24.60 2.34 -16.16
C PHE A 625 -25.24 2.45 -17.55
N GLU A 626 -26.52 2.09 -17.68
CA GLU A 626 -27.20 2.02 -18.97
C GLU A 626 -27.93 3.32 -19.30
N ARG A 627 -28.66 3.86 -18.32
CA ARG A 627 -29.57 5.00 -18.47
C ARG A 627 -29.30 6.13 -17.48
N GLY A 628 -28.44 5.89 -16.48
CA GLY A 628 -28.08 6.91 -15.51
C GLY A 628 -27.08 7.88 -16.14
N GLY A 629 -27.51 8.76 -17.05
CA GLY A 629 -26.64 9.54 -17.95
C GLY A 629 -25.38 10.20 -17.37
N TRP A 630 -25.29 10.45 -16.06
CA TRP A 630 -24.08 10.92 -15.38
C TRP A 630 -23.19 9.82 -14.77
N GLN A 631 -23.44 8.56 -15.08
CA GLN A 631 -22.82 7.38 -14.47
C GLN A 631 -22.19 6.45 -15.50
N THR A 632 -22.38 6.75 -16.80
CA THR A 632 -22.13 5.82 -17.91
C THR A 632 -20.75 6.00 -18.57
N GLY A 633 -19.93 6.94 -18.10
CA GLY A 633 -18.61 7.25 -18.63
C GLY A 633 -17.52 6.27 -18.19
N GLN A 634 -17.65 5.69 -17.00
CA GLN A 634 -16.80 4.61 -16.49
C GLN A 634 -17.64 3.67 -15.62
N PRO A 635 -17.56 2.34 -15.82
CA PRO A 635 -18.30 1.38 -15.00
C PRO A 635 -17.77 1.34 -13.56
N ALA A 636 -18.70 1.28 -12.60
CA ALA A 636 -18.39 1.10 -11.19
C ALA A 636 -18.00 -0.36 -10.87
N GLY A 637 -17.11 -0.53 -9.90
CA GLY A 637 -16.60 -1.84 -9.45
C GLY A 637 -17.31 -2.35 -8.21
N ARG A 638 -16.75 -2.05 -7.03
CA ARG A 638 -17.16 -2.67 -5.75
C ARG A 638 -17.66 -1.64 -4.74
N ILE A 639 -18.75 -1.98 -4.06
CA ILE A 639 -19.24 -1.25 -2.89
C ILE A 639 -19.63 -2.21 -1.77
N ARG A 640 -19.26 -1.86 -0.53
CA ARG A 640 -19.58 -2.61 0.68
C ARG A 640 -20.28 -1.72 1.70
N PHE A 641 -21.35 -2.23 2.29
CA PHE A 641 -22.01 -1.64 3.44
C PHE A 641 -21.83 -2.55 4.65
N ARG A 642 -21.32 -2.01 5.76
CA ARG A 642 -21.15 -2.74 7.02
C ARG A 642 -21.77 -2.00 8.20
N ASN A 643 -22.56 -2.70 9.01
CA ASN A 643 -23.18 -2.10 10.20
C ASN A 643 -23.98 -0.82 9.87
N VAL A 644 -24.80 -0.90 8.82
CA VAL A 644 -25.59 0.23 8.31
C VAL A 644 -27.07 0.02 8.62
N ARG A 645 -27.73 1.07 9.11
CA ARG A 645 -29.18 1.08 9.34
C ARG A 645 -29.84 2.22 8.55
N ALA A 646 -30.74 1.86 7.64
CA ALA A 646 -31.55 2.79 6.86
C ALA A 646 -33.04 2.59 7.13
N GLU A 647 -33.72 3.65 7.59
CA GLU A 647 -35.15 3.61 7.95
C GLU A 647 -35.97 4.58 7.11
N LYS A 648 -37.23 4.22 6.84
CA LYS A 648 -38.20 5.00 6.05
C LYS A 648 -37.70 5.32 4.65
N VAL A 649 -37.07 4.34 4.00
CA VAL A 649 -36.56 4.48 2.63
C VAL A 649 -37.73 4.48 1.63
N ALA A 650 -37.78 5.44 0.71
CA ALA A 650 -38.94 5.59 -0.18
C ALA A 650 -38.85 4.79 -1.50
N ARG A 651 -37.66 4.33 -1.89
CA ARG A 651 -37.37 3.67 -3.17
C ARG A 651 -36.30 2.58 -3.01
N PRO A 652 -36.27 1.57 -3.90
CA PRO A 652 -35.30 0.48 -3.81
C PRO A 652 -33.86 0.99 -3.90
N LEU A 653 -32.94 0.28 -3.24
CA LEU A 653 -31.54 0.30 -3.63
C LEU A 653 -31.45 -0.36 -5.00
N ARG A 654 -31.03 0.42 -6.00
CA ARG A 654 -31.11 0.04 -7.41
C ARG A 654 -29.74 0.03 -8.07
N VAL A 655 -29.43 -1.07 -8.74
CA VAL A 655 -28.18 -1.29 -9.47
C VAL A 655 -28.50 -1.78 -10.87
N VAL A 656 -27.98 -1.11 -11.89
CA VAL A 656 -27.88 -1.61 -13.25
C VAL A 656 -26.42 -1.47 -13.66
N GLY A 657 -25.66 -2.55 -13.58
CA GLY A 657 -24.23 -2.54 -13.90
C GLY A 657 -23.95 -2.70 -15.39
N ASP A 658 -22.67 -2.91 -15.69
CA ASP A 658 -22.16 -3.13 -17.04
C ASP A 658 -22.09 -4.63 -17.36
N ALA A 659 -22.23 -4.99 -18.64
CA ALA A 659 -22.19 -6.40 -19.06
C ALA A 659 -20.75 -6.97 -19.07
N ASP A 660 -19.75 -6.13 -19.34
CA ASP A 660 -18.35 -6.56 -19.49
C ASP A 660 -17.55 -6.41 -18.20
N ARG A 661 -17.85 -5.37 -17.41
CA ARG A 661 -17.21 -5.10 -16.13
C ARG A 661 -18.17 -5.36 -14.96
N GLN A 662 -17.85 -6.42 -14.23
CA GLN A 662 -18.67 -6.93 -13.13
C GLN A 662 -18.71 -5.97 -11.92
N PHE A 663 -19.92 -5.58 -11.52
CA PHE A 663 -20.20 -4.78 -10.33
C PHE A 663 -20.53 -5.68 -9.12
N ASP A 664 -19.88 -5.46 -7.97
CA ASP A 664 -20.11 -6.24 -6.75
C ASP A 664 -20.73 -5.40 -5.64
N LEU A 665 -21.82 -5.91 -5.06
CA LEU A 665 -22.47 -5.37 -3.86
C LEU A 665 -22.34 -6.34 -2.69
N THR A 666 -21.78 -5.86 -1.58
CA THR A 666 -21.79 -6.60 -0.31
C THR A 666 -22.53 -5.82 0.77
N LEU A 667 -23.49 -6.47 1.42
CA LEU A 667 -24.16 -5.98 2.63
C LEU A 667 -23.82 -6.93 3.79
N ASP A 668 -23.15 -6.41 4.82
CA ASP A 668 -22.76 -7.15 6.02
C ASP A 668 -23.34 -6.47 7.27
N THR A 669 -24.23 -7.15 7.98
CA THR A 669 -24.87 -6.61 9.19
C THR A 669 -25.61 -5.30 8.86
N VAL A 670 -26.51 -5.36 7.88
CA VAL A 670 -27.25 -4.20 7.35
C VAL A 670 -28.75 -4.35 7.61
N SER A 671 -29.42 -3.27 8.00
CA SER A 671 -30.88 -3.23 8.07
C SER A 671 -31.44 -2.11 7.20
N ILE A 672 -32.39 -2.46 6.32
CA ILE A 672 -33.10 -1.50 5.45
C ILE A 672 -34.59 -1.67 5.65
N ALA A 673 -35.28 -0.58 6.00
CA ALA A 673 -36.74 -0.56 6.16
C ALA A 673 -37.38 0.47 5.22
N MET A 674 -38.28 -0.01 4.36
CA MET A 674 -39.06 0.83 3.45
C MET A 674 -40.11 1.65 4.22
N ARG A 675 -40.46 2.80 3.66
CA ARG A 675 -41.55 3.65 4.15
C ARG A 675 -42.91 2.97 3.88
N GLU A 676 -43.85 3.10 4.81
CA GLU A 676 -45.12 2.37 4.76
C GLU A 676 -45.96 2.66 3.50
N ASP A 677 -45.93 3.91 3.03
CA ASP A 677 -46.63 4.36 1.82
C ASP A 677 -45.92 3.97 0.51
N ARG A 678 -44.73 3.35 0.60
CA ARG A 678 -43.91 2.88 -0.53
C ARG A 678 -43.63 1.39 -0.48
N ALA A 679 -44.46 0.67 0.27
CA ALA A 679 -44.36 -0.77 0.45
C ALA A 679 -44.63 -1.57 -0.84
N ASP A 680 -45.08 -0.91 -1.91
CA ASP A 680 -45.35 -1.48 -3.23
C ASP A 680 -44.09 -1.80 -4.06
N GLN A 681 -42.90 -1.33 -3.63
CA GLN A 681 -41.63 -1.53 -4.34
C GLN A 681 -40.76 -2.59 -3.67
N GLU A 682 -39.79 -3.14 -4.42
CA GLU A 682 -38.72 -3.95 -3.83
C GLU A 682 -37.81 -3.12 -2.89
N VAL A 683 -37.04 -3.80 -2.04
CA VAL A 683 -35.98 -3.17 -1.23
C VAL A 683 -34.66 -3.16 -1.99
N LEU A 684 -34.32 -4.28 -2.65
CA LEU A 684 -33.12 -4.46 -3.45
C LEU A 684 -33.51 -4.83 -4.89
N ASN A 685 -32.96 -4.12 -5.87
CA ASN A 685 -33.19 -4.40 -7.28
C ASN A 685 -31.87 -4.27 -8.07
N LEU A 686 -31.33 -5.41 -8.50
CA LEU A 686 -30.05 -5.49 -9.19
C LEU A 686 -30.21 -6.11 -10.57
N THR A 687 -29.49 -5.58 -11.56
CA THR A 687 -29.36 -6.13 -12.90
C THR A 687 -27.92 -5.96 -13.39
N ARG A 688 -27.33 -6.95 -14.07
CA ARG A 688 -25.94 -6.91 -14.57
C ARG A 688 -24.92 -6.65 -13.48
N PHE A 689 -24.70 -7.67 -12.66
CA PHE A 689 -23.79 -7.61 -11.51
C PHE A 689 -22.88 -8.84 -11.46
N GLY A 690 -21.69 -8.69 -10.91
CA GLY A 690 -20.74 -9.78 -10.65
C GLY A 690 -21.15 -10.63 -9.46
N ALA A 691 -21.30 -9.98 -8.30
CA ALA A 691 -21.75 -10.64 -7.09
C ALA A 691 -22.63 -9.77 -6.19
N LEU A 692 -23.64 -10.40 -5.60
CA LEU A 692 -24.46 -9.89 -4.51
C LEU A 692 -24.23 -10.78 -3.28
N ARG A 693 -23.61 -10.22 -2.24
CA ARG A 693 -23.33 -10.94 -0.99
C ARG A 693 -24.10 -10.30 0.15
N LEU A 694 -25.01 -11.05 0.77
CA LEU A 694 -25.79 -10.63 1.94
C LEU A 694 -25.40 -11.48 3.14
N ARG A 695 -24.87 -10.84 4.18
CA ARG A 695 -24.49 -11.47 5.47
C ARG A 695 -25.21 -10.75 6.60
N ASN A 696 -26.00 -11.46 7.40
CA ASN A 696 -26.73 -10.90 8.54
C ASN A 696 -27.58 -9.66 8.19
N VAL A 697 -28.33 -9.73 7.08
CA VAL A 697 -29.09 -8.59 6.54
C VAL A 697 -30.56 -8.69 6.93
N THR A 698 -31.15 -7.59 7.41
CA THR A 698 -32.59 -7.48 7.66
C THR A 698 -33.25 -6.53 6.68
N LEU A 699 -34.14 -7.03 5.83
CA LEU A 699 -34.91 -6.22 4.88
C LEU A 699 -36.36 -6.16 5.33
N ARG A 700 -36.90 -4.95 5.51
CA ARG A 700 -38.28 -4.74 5.95
C ARG A 700 -39.11 -4.04 4.88
N ASN A 701 -40.20 -4.69 4.47
CA ASN A 701 -41.12 -4.17 3.48
C ASN A 701 -42.54 -4.70 3.72
N ASN A 702 -43.50 -3.82 3.97
CA ASN A 702 -44.88 -4.20 4.32
C ASN A 702 -45.75 -4.62 3.12
N GLY A 703 -45.18 -4.66 1.90
CA GLY A 703 -45.88 -5.05 0.69
C GLY A 703 -45.94 -6.55 0.49
N ALA A 704 -46.88 -6.99 -0.34
CA ALA A 704 -47.03 -8.38 -0.73
C ALA A 704 -46.11 -8.81 -1.90
N GLY A 705 -45.36 -7.88 -2.49
CA GLY A 705 -44.45 -8.14 -3.61
C GLY A 705 -43.07 -8.67 -3.16
N PRO A 706 -42.19 -9.03 -4.10
CA PRO A 706 -40.85 -9.49 -3.77
C PRO A 706 -40.03 -8.39 -3.08
N VAL A 707 -39.15 -8.79 -2.18
CA VAL A 707 -38.33 -7.87 -1.38
C VAL A 707 -36.97 -7.65 -2.04
N LEU A 708 -36.44 -8.67 -2.73
CA LEU A 708 -35.19 -8.61 -3.46
C LEU A 708 -35.40 -9.18 -4.86
N ARG A 709 -34.99 -8.41 -5.86
CA ARG A 709 -34.92 -8.82 -7.26
C ARG A 709 -33.48 -8.76 -7.73
N ALA A 710 -32.99 -9.84 -8.32
CA ALA A 710 -31.70 -9.85 -9.00
C ALA A 710 -31.83 -10.51 -10.37
N LYS A 711 -31.29 -9.86 -11.40
CA LYS A 711 -31.37 -10.30 -12.79
C LYS A 711 -30.01 -10.25 -13.48
N ASP A 712 -29.75 -11.16 -14.42
CA ASP A 712 -28.59 -11.09 -15.32
C ASP A 712 -27.29 -10.88 -14.53
N GLY A 713 -26.92 -11.84 -13.69
CA GLY A 713 -25.86 -11.64 -12.70
C GLY A 713 -25.09 -12.90 -12.36
N GLY A 714 -23.87 -12.74 -11.85
CA GLY A 714 -22.99 -13.85 -11.54
C GLY A 714 -23.41 -14.62 -10.28
N LEU A 715 -22.98 -14.15 -9.11
CA LEU A 715 -23.22 -14.86 -7.85
C LEU A 715 -24.20 -14.12 -6.94
N VAL A 716 -25.22 -14.82 -6.44
CA VAL A 716 -25.99 -14.38 -5.27
C VAL A 716 -25.65 -15.30 -4.09
N GLN A 717 -25.16 -14.72 -3.00
CA GLN A 717 -24.86 -15.44 -1.76
C GLN A 717 -25.69 -14.86 -0.60
N LEU A 718 -26.51 -15.71 0.02
CA LEU A 718 -27.39 -15.34 1.12
C LEU A 718 -26.97 -16.10 2.39
N ALA A 719 -26.56 -15.37 3.43
CA ALA A 719 -26.24 -15.91 4.75
C ALA A 719 -26.88 -15.05 5.85
N GLY A 720 -27.76 -15.63 6.67
CA GLY A 720 -28.43 -14.89 7.76
C GLY A 720 -29.32 -13.74 7.27
N VAL A 721 -30.01 -13.89 6.14
CA VAL A 721 -30.94 -12.87 5.61
C VAL A 721 -32.32 -13.03 6.25
N THR A 722 -32.84 -11.96 6.84
CA THR A 722 -34.16 -11.90 7.48
C THR A 722 -35.06 -10.93 6.73
N ILE A 723 -36.28 -11.36 6.40
CA ILE A 723 -37.30 -10.56 5.71
C ILE A 723 -38.45 -10.28 6.67
N LEU A 724 -38.91 -9.02 6.77
CA LEU A 724 -39.96 -8.60 7.69
C LEU A 724 -41.05 -7.75 7.01
N PRO A 725 -42.36 -8.06 7.20
CA PRO A 725 -42.87 -9.32 7.73
C PRO A 725 -42.42 -10.51 6.88
N GLU A 726 -42.58 -11.73 7.41
CA GLU A 726 -42.31 -12.94 6.63
C GLU A 726 -43.13 -12.93 5.35
N ASN A 727 -42.48 -13.30 4.24
CA ASN A 727 -43.04 -13.30 2.90
C ASN A 727 -42.72 -14.66 2.29
N ASP A 728 -43.73 -15.31 1.69
CA ASP A 728 -43.60 -16.65 1.11
C ASP A 728 -42.70 -16.66 -0.15
N GLU A 729 -42.65 -15.54 -0.88
CA GLU A 729 -41.86 -15.37 -2.12
C GLU A 729 -41.01 -14.07 -2.05
N PRO A 730 -40.03 -14.00 -1.14
CA PRO A 730 -39.29 -12.76 -0.88
C PRO A 730 -38.24 -12.43 -1.94
N TYR A 731 -37.89 -13.39 -2.81
CA TYR A 731 -36.81 -13.29 -3.78
C TYR A 731 -37.32 -13.53 -5.20
N VAL A 732 -36.86 -12.73 -6.16
CA VAL A 732 -36.97 -13.03 -7.60
C VAL A 732 -35.59 -13.03 -8.21
N PHE A 733 -35.18 -14.19 -8.71
CA PHE A 733 -33.90 -14.38 -9.40
C PHE A 733 -34.14 -14.81 -10.84
N GLU A 734 -33.61 -14.05 -11.79
CA GLU A 734 -33.72 -14.32 -13.23
C GLU A 734 -32.33 -14.30 -13.85
N GLU A 735 -31.97 -15.27 -14.69
CA GLU A 735 -30.69 -15.22 -15.42
C GLU A 735 -29.47 -15.05 -14.49
N ILE A 736 -29.43 -15.81 -13.38
CA ILE A 736 -28.33 -15.78 -12.40
C ILE A 736 -27.45 -17.01 -12.58
N ASP A 737 -26.12 -16.83 -12.66
CA ASP A 737 -25.18 -17.95 -12.86
C ASP A 737 -25.21 -18.92 -11.66
N ALA A 738 -25.27 -18.39 -10.43
CA ALA A 738 -25.35 -19.21 -9.22
C ALA A 738 -26.06 -18.50 -8.05
N ILE A 739 -26.93 -19.23 -7.35
CA ILE A 739 -27.51 -18.82 -6.07
C ILE A 739 -27.02 -19.79 -5.00
N ARG A 740 -26.47 -19.27 -3.91
CA ARG A 740 -25.98 -20.05 -2.78
C ARG A 740 -26.71 -19.68 -1.52
N THR A 741 -27.38 -20.69 -0.97
CA THR A 741 -28.03 -20.67 0.34
C THR A 741 -27.43 -21.83 1.14
N ASN A 742 -26.59 -21.56 2.14
CA ASN A 742 -26.00 -22.54 3.05
C ASN A 742 -25.69 -23.94 2.44
N GLU A 743 -24.60 -24.10 1.66
CA GLU A 743 -24.00 -25.43 1.44
C GLU A 743 -23.30 -25.86 2.73
N THR A 744 -23.97 -26.63 3.58
CA THR A 744 -23.41 -27.03 4.89
C THR A 744 -22.25 -28.02 4.77
N ASP A 745 -22.17 -28.77 3.67
CA ASP A 745 -21.33 -29.98 3.62
C ASP A 745 -19.90 -29.74 3.12
N ARG A 746 -19.67 -28.66 2.37
CA ARG A 746 -18.36 -28.29 1.84
C ARG A 746 -17.48 -27.59 2.87
N ILE A 747 -16.16 -27.78 2.75
CA ILE A 747 -15.16 -27.06 3.56
C ILE A 747 -15.34 -25.56 3.35
N GLN A 748 -15.52 -24.81 4.43
CA GLN A 748 -15.76 -23.37 4.40
C GLN A 748 -15.38 -22.71 5.72
N PRO A 749 -15.17 -21.38 5.78
CA PRO A 749 -14.99 -20.67 7.03
C PRO A 749 -16.15 -20.96 7.99
N CYS A 750 -15.81 -21.23 9.26
CA CYS A 750 -16.79 -21.56 10.27
C CYS A 750 -17.67 -20.36 10.59
N ALA A 751 -18.99 -20.53 10.54
CA ALA A 751 -19.93 -19.45 10.80
C ALA A 751 -19.86 -18.93 12.25
N ALA A 752 -19.55 -19.81 13.22
CA ALA A 752 -19.44 -19.45 14.63
C ALA A 752 -18.12 -18.74 14.97
N ASN A 753 -17.02 -19.11 14.29
CA ASN A 753 -15.72 -18.46 14.43
C ASN A 753 -14.99 -18.51 13.08
N PRO A 754 -15.04 -17.42 12.28
CA PRO A 754 -14.48 -17.41 10.93
C PRO A 754 -12.97 -17.66 10.84
N TYR A 755 -12.22 -17.56 11.94
CA TYR A 755 -10.81 -17.93 11.97
C TYR A 755 -10.55 -19.44 11.85
N TYR A 756 -11.58 -20.28 11.93
CA TYR A 756 -11.49 -21.73 11.77
C TYR A 756 -12.31 -22.20 10.58
N TRP A 757 -12.09 -23.45 10.19
CA TRP A 757 -12.89 -24.10 9.16
C TRP A 757 -14.11 -24.79 9.76
N GLN A 758 -15.12 -25.03 8.93
CA GLN A 758 -16.15 -26.03 9.15
C GLN A 758 -16.25 -26.95 7.92
N TYR A 759 -16.56 -28.22 8.15
CA TYR A 759 -16.79 -29.24 7.13
C TYR A 759 -17.95 -30.12 7.59
N GLU A 760 -18.87 -30.48 6.70
CA GLU A 760 -20.11 -31.21 7.08
C GLU A 760 -20.89 -30.53 8.23
N GLY A 761 -20.96 -29.20 8.18
CA GLY A 761 -21.65 -28.36 9.15
C GLY A 761 -20.97 -28.29 10.52
N LYS A 762 -19.79 -28.88 10.71
CA LYS A 762 -19.09 -28.93 12.01
C LYS A 762 -17.78 -28.15 11.97
N PRO A 763 -17.47 -27.34 13.00
CA PRO A 763 -16.16 -26.73 13.15
C PRO A 763 -15.05 -27.80 13.12
N VAL A 764 -13.96 -27.51 12.42
CA VAL A 764 -12.84 -28.45 12.24
C VAL A 764 -11.50 -27.72 12.31
N LEU A 765 -10.59 -28.29 13.10
CA LEU A 765 -9.17 -27.90 13.13
C LEU A 765 -8.38 -28.88 12.27
N LEU A 766 -7.62 -28.34 11.31
CA LEU A 766 -6.92 -29.12 10.30
C LEU A 766 -5.50 -29.47 10.77
N LEU A 767 -5.25 -30.74 11.08
CA LEU A 767 -3.96 -31.22 11.60
C LEU A 767 -3.36 -32.26 10.66
N GLY A 768 -2.07 -32.21 10.38
CA GLY A 768 -1.46 -33.30 9.63
C GLY A 768 0.03 -33.25 9.33
N GLY A 769 0.40 -34.02 8.32
CA GLY A 769 1.76 -34.17 7.80
C GLY A 769 1.74 -35.09 6.58
N SER A 770 2.72 -34.99 5.68
CA SER A 770 2.83 -35.92 4.57
C SER A 770 4.21 -36.54 4.44
N TRP A 771 4.25 -37.68 3.75
CA TRP A 771 5.50 -38.25 3.28
C TRP A 771 6.07 -37.51 2.06
N GLN A 772 5.22 -36.91 1.22
CA GLN A 772 5.62 -36.25 -0.03
C GLN A 772 4.79 -35.01 -0.35
N ASP A 773 5.30 -34.13 -1.23
CA ASP A 773 4.61 -32.88 -1.61
C ASP A 773 3.48 -33.12 -2.61
N ASN A 774 3.63 -34.12 -3.49
CA ASN A 774 2.72 -34.45 -4.58
C ASN A 774 2.23 -35.90 -4.44
N LEU A 775 1.53 -36.19 -3.35
CA LEU A 775 1.07 -37.53 -2.95
C LEU A 775 0.39 -38.32 -4.07
N PHE A 776 -0.43 -37.66 -4.90
CA PHE A 776 -1.10 -38.33 -6.02
C PHE A 776 -0.12 -38.87 -7.07
N ASN A 777 0.98 -38.15 -7.35
CA ASN A 777 1.91 -38.49 -8.43
C ASN A 777 2.96 -39.52 -8.00
N HIS A 778 3.03 -39.80 -6.70
CA HIS A 778 3.84 -40.86 -6.12
C HIS A 778 2.96 -41.87 -5.34
N PRO A 779 2.05 -42.59 -6.02
CA PRO A 779 0.94 -43.31 -5.38
C PRO A 779 1.36 -44.53 -4.53
N ILE A 780 2.64 -44.92 -4.57
CA ILE A 780 3.16 -46.04 -3.80
C ILE A 780 2.96 -45.75 -2.31
N GLY A 781 2.10 -46.54 -1.66
CA GLY A 781 1.79 -46.41 -0.23
C GLY A 781 0.79 -45.30 0.12
N LEU A 782 0.06 -44.74 -0.85
CA LEU A 782 -0.90 -43.65 -0.62
C LEU A 782 -1.98 -44.03 0.41
N GLU A 783 -2.66 -45.17 0.24
CA GLU A 783 -3.69 -45.60 1.20
C GLU A 783 -3.11 -45.76 2.61
N ARG A 784 -1.96 -46.44 2.73
CA ARG A 784 -1.24 -46.58 4.02
C ARG A 784 -0.91 -45.23 4.64
N HIS A 785 -0.49 -44.26 3.83
CA HIS A 785 -0.21 -42.90 4.30
C HIS A 785 -1.46 -42.24 4.89
N LEU A 786 -2.57 -42.29 4.15
CA LEU A 786 -3.84 -41.66 4.55
C LEU A 786 -4.45 -42.36 5.78
N ASP A 787 -4.43 -43.70 5.82
CA ASP A 787 -4.90 -44.49 6.96
C ASP A 787 -4.08 -44.20 8.22
N LEU A 788 -2.75 -44.09 8.07
CA LEU A 788 -1.86 -43.75 9.18
C LEU A 788 -2.16 -42.35 9.70
N LEU A 789 -2.32 -41.35 8.82
CA LEU A 789 -2.66 -39.99 9.19
C LEU A 789 -3.98 -39.94 9.98
N GLN A 790 -5.01 -40.63 9.49
CA GLN A 790 -6.30 -40.71 10.16
C GLN A 790 -6.21 -41.41 11.53
N SER A 791 -5.43 -42.51 11.63
CA SER A 791 -5.26 -43.28 12.87
C SER A 791 -4.61 -42.50 14.03
N VAL A 792 -3.93 -41.39 13.72
CA VAL A 792 -3.31 -40.50 14.71
C VAL A 792 -4.11 -39.23 14.93
N GLY A 793 -5.31 -39.10 14.33
CA GLY A 793 -6.19 -37.94 14.48
C GLY A 793 -5.90 -36.78 13.51
N GLY A 794 -5.07 -37.01 12.50
CA GLY A 794 -4.83 -36.07 11.41
C GLY A 794 -5.93 -36.15 10.34
N ASN A 795 -6.17 -35.03 9.68
CA ASN A 795 -7.27 -34.84 8.73
C ASN A 795 -6.93 -33.81 7.64
N TYR A 796 -5.65 -33.55 7.40
CA TYR A 796 -5.23 -32.50 6.47
C TYR A 796 -3.94 -32.84 5.73
N VAL A 797 -3.99 -32.72 4.39
CA VAL A 797 -2.83 -32.90 3.50
C VAL A 797 -2.70 -31.72 2.54
N ARG A 798 -1.45 -31.45 2.17
CA ARG A 798 -1.08 -30.54 1.08
C ARG A 798 -0.68 -31.37 -0.13
N ASN A 799 -1.11 -30.98 -1.32
CA ASN A 799 -0.77 -31.63 -2.57
C ASN A 799 -0.36 -30.61 -3.65
N VAL A 800 0.88 -30.65 -4.08
CA VAL A 800 1.39 -29.84 -5.19
C VAL A 800 1.14 -30.55 -6.50
N MET A 801 0.63 -29.84 -7.52
CA MET A 801 0.40 -30.39 -8.86
C MET A 801 1.69 -30.57 -9.69
N SER A 802 2.80 -30.94 -9.05
CA SER A 802 4.15 -31.01 -9.62
C SER A 802 4.52 -32.40 -10.15
N HIS A 803 5.49 -32.41 -11.06
CA HIS A 803 6.03 -33.57 -11.76
C HIS A 803 7.57 -33.70 -11.63
N ARG A 804 8.18 -33.00 -10.67
CA ARG A 804 9.65 -32.84 -10.57
C ARG A 804 10.46 -34.04 -10.09
N ASN A 805 9.81 -35.03 -9.48
CA ASN A 805 10.49 -36.18 -8.85
C ASN A 805 10.54 -37.40 -9.78
N GLU A 806 11.45 -38.33 -9.48
CA GLU A 806 11.54 -39.59 -10.21
C GLU A 806 10.27 -40.42 -10.04
N GLY A 807 9.83 -41.10 -11.11
CA GLY A 807 8.59 -41.89 -11.12
C GLY A 807 7.29 -41.06 -11.23
N ASN A 808 7.39 -39.73 -11.23
CA ASN A 808 6.26 -38.86 -11.53
C ASN A 808 5.89 -38.94 -13.02
N VAL A 809 4.60 -38.82 -13.32
CA VAL A 809 4.09 -38.66 -14.67
C VAL A 809 3.70 -37.20 -14.92
N PHE A 810 3.71 -36.78 -16.18
CA PHE A 810 3.33 -35.42 -16.60
C PHE A 810 1.83 -35.35 -16.98
N PRO A 811 1.19 -34.17 -16.93
CA PRO A 811 -0.23 -34.01 -17.24
C PRO A 811 -0.60 -34.23 -18.72
N TYR A 812 0.38 -34.11 -19.62
CA TYR A 812 0.19 -34.25 -21.08
C TYR A 812 0.89 -35.49 -21.61
N LYS A 813 0.35 -36.04 -22.70
CA LYS A 813 0.91 -37.20 -23.38
C LYS A 813 2.16 -36.80 -24.18
N GLN A 814 3.15 -37.69 -24.23
CA GLN A 814 4.30 -37.53 -25.11
C GLN A 814 4.08 -38.27 -26.45
N VAL A 815 4.44 -37.62 -27.54
CA VAL A 815 4.50 -38.13 -28.91
C VAL A 815 5.93 -37.90 -29.42
N ASP A 816 6.63 -38.99 -29.77
CA ASP A 816 8.03 -38.96 -30.23
C ASP A 816 9.00 -38.18 -29.31
N GLY A 817 8.80 -38.30 -27.99
CA GLY A 817 9.65 -37.68 -26.97
C GLY A 817 9.34 -36.22 -26.64
N LYS A 818 8.29 -35.63 -27.23
CA LYS A 818 7.78 -34.28 -26.91
C LYS A 818 6.32 -34.31 -26.49
N PHE A 819 5.86 -33.36 -25.68
CA PHE A 819 4.49 -33.24 -25.23
C PHE A 819 3.55 -32.74 -26.33
N ASP A 820 2.33 -33.28 -26.36
CA ASP A 820 1.21 -32.72 -27.11
C ASP A 820 0.23 -32.09 -26.11
N LEU A 821 0.17 -30.76 -26.07
CA LEU A 821 -0.67 -30.02 -25.12
C LEU A 821 -2.17 -30.12 -25.42
N ASP A 822 -2.56 -30.70 -26.57
CA ASP A 822 -3.94 -31.03 -26.91
C ASP A 822 -4.35 -32.45 -26.44
N GLN A 823 -3.40 -33.26 -25.94
CA GLN A 823 -3.66 -34.62 -25.46
C GLN A 823 -3.29 -34.81 -23.99
N TRP A 824 -4.29 -35.14 -23.16
CA TRP A 824 -4.10 -35.47 -21.76
C TRP A 824 -3.38 -36.82 -21.56
N ASN A 825 -2.61 -36.91 -20.48
CA ASN A 825 -2.14 -38.19 -19.96
C ASN A 825 -3.16 -38.77 -18.96
N ASP A 826 -3.91 -39.79 -19.37
CA ASP A 826 -4.96 -40.39 -18.55
C ASP A 826 -4.44 -40.92 -17.20
N GLU A 827 -3.20 -41.39 -17.14
CA GLU A 827 -2.63 -41.91 -15.90
C GLU A 827 -2.43 -40.81 -14.84
N TYR A 828 -2.00 -39.61 -15.25
CA TYR A 828 -1.84 -38.48 -14.32
C TYR A 828 -3.18 -38.09 -13.69
N TRP A 829 -4.21 -37.94 -14.52
CA TRP A 829 -5.53 -37.52 -14.06
C TRP A 829 -6.27 -38.61 -13.29
N ARG A 830 -6.10 -39.89 -13.65
CA ARG A 830 -6.62 -41.03 -12.88
C ARG A 830 -5.99 -41.11 -11.49
N ARG A 831 -4.68 -40.85 -11.37
CA ARG A 831 -3.98 -40.78 -10.08
C ARG A 831 -4.51 -39.63 -9.22
N PHE A 832 -4.73 -38.47 -9.83
CA PHE A 832 -5.26 -37.29 -9.14
C PHE A 832 -6.69 -37.51 -8.63
N ASP A 833 -7.58 -38.05 -9.47
CA ASP A 833 -8.94 -38.41 -9.09
C ASP A 833 -8.96 -39.45 -7.95
N ASN A 834 -8.16 -40.52 -8.08
CA ASN A 834 -8.07 -41.54 -7.03
C ASN A 834 -7.57 -40.98 -5.69
N PHE A 835 -6.64 -40.02 -5.72
CA PHE A 835 -6.17 -39.34 -4.51
C PHE A 835 -7.28 -38.52 -3.84
N LEU A 836 -8.05 -37.73 -4.60
CA LEU A 836 -9.15 -36.95 -4.06
C LEU A 836 -10.28 -37.84 -3.55
N LYS A 837 -10.59 -38.93 -4.26
CA LYS A 837 -11.52 -39.95 -3.79
C LYS A 837 -11.11 -40.55 -2.45
N LEU A 838 -9.88 -41.04 -2.33
CA LEU A 838 -9.40 -41.70 -1.12
C LEU A 838 -9.32 -40.75 0.08
N THR A 839 -9.02 -39.47 -0.14
CA THR A 839 -9.02 -38.44 0.90
C THR A 839 -10.44 -38.06 1.33
N HIS A 840 -11.37 -37.94 0.37
CA HIS A 840 -12.78 -37.69 0.65
C HIS A 840 -13.43 -38.84 1.47
N GLU A 841 -13.16 -40.10 1.11
CA GLU A 841 -13.62 -41.29 1.86
C GLU A 841 -13.12 -41.36 3.32
N ARG A 842 -12.15 -40.51 3.69
CA ARG A 842 -11.51 -40.48 5.01
C ARG A 842 -11.70 -39.15 5.74
N ASP A 843 -12.51 -38.25 5.21
CA ASP A 843 -12.71 -36.88 5.73
C ASP A 843 -11.40 -36.09 5.87
N ILE A 844 -10.46 -36.32 4.95
CA ILE A 844 -9.17 -35.62 4.92
C ILE A 844 -9.30 -34.43 3.99
N ILE A 845 -9.13 -33.22 4.52
CA ILE A 845 -9.11 -32.00 3.72
C ILE A 845 -7.81 -31.94 2.89
N VAL A 846 -7.94 -31.55 1.63
CA VAL A 846 -6.83 -31.41 0.69
C VAL A 846 -6.66 -29.93 0.33
N GLN A 847 -5.47 -29.37 0.56
CA GLN A 847 -5.08 -28.10 -0.07
C GLN A 847 -4.22 -28.39 -1.31
N ILE A 848 -4.71 -27.98 -2.47
CA ILE A 848 -4.00 -28.12 -3.74
C ILE A 848 -3.16 -26.88 -3.99
N GLU A 849 -1.86 -27.05 -4.24
CA GLU A 849 -1.01 -26.01 -4.81
C GLU A 849 -1.01 -26.14 -6.34
N VAL A 850 -1.64 -25.18 -7.02
CA VAL A 850 -1.93 -25.28 -8.46
C VAL A 850 -0.66 -25.17 -9.29
N PHE A 851 0.20 -24.21 -8.96
CA PHE A 851 1.47 -23.99 -9.65
C PHE A 851 2.64 -24.06 -8.69
N ASP A 852 3.63 -24.89 -8.99
CA ASP A 852 4.90 -24.87 -8.30
C ASP A 852 5.93 -24.05 -9.08
N ARG A 853 6.47 -23.00 -8.44
CA ARG A 853 7.52 -22.19 -9.08
C ARG A 853 8.76 -22.99 -9.44
N HIS A 854 9.01 -24.07 -8.70
CA HIS A 854 10.15 -24.92 -8.92
C HIS A 854 10.04 -25.60 -10.29
N ASP A 855 8.86 -26.06 -10.71
CA ASP A 855 8.66 -26.72 -12.01
C ASP A 855 9.07 -25.86 -13.22
N VAL A 856 9.10 -24.54 -13.06
CA VAL A 856 9.45 -23.57 -14.13
C VAL A 856 10.74 -22.78 -13.84
N SER A 857 11.51 -23.13 -12.80
CA SER A 857 12.82 -22.53 -12.52
C SER A 857 13.94 -23.26 -13.25
N ALA A 858 15.21 -22.93 -12.97
CA ALA A 858 16.35 -23.71 -13.43
C ALA A 858 16.21 -25.20 -13.03
N ASP A 859 16.89 -26.07 -13.80
CA ASP A 859 16.85 -27.52 -13.60
C ASP A 859 17.24 -27.90 -12.18
N HIS A 860 16.30 -28.56 -11.52
CA HIS A 860 16.43 -29.00 -10.14
C HIS A 860 15.72 -30.35 -10.04
N GLN A 861 16.32 -31.30 -9.30
CA GLN A 861 15.81 -32.67 -9.20
C GLN A 861 15.77 -33.42 -10.55
N THR A 862 15.25 -34.65 -10.54
CA THR A 862 15.35 -35.57 -11.69
C THR A 862 14.48 -35.15 -12.87
N HIS A 863 13.28 -34.62 -12.62
CA HIS A 863 12.32 -34.19 -13.64
C HIS A 863 11.89 -32.72 -13.51
N GLY A 864 12.44 -31.99 -12.55
CA GLY A 864 12.10 -30.59 -12.32
C GLY A 864 12.90 -29.62 -13.19
N GLY A 865 12.29 -28.46 -13.44
CA GLY A 865 12.87 -27.31 -14.09
C GLY A 865 12.37 -27.08 -15.51
N TRP A 866 12.61 -25.87 -16.00
CA TRP A 866 12.09 -25.38 -17.26
C TRP A 866 12.54 -26.22 -18.46
N SER A 867 13.75 -26.79 -18.44
CA SER A 867 14.25 -27.58 -19.58
C SER A 867 13.47 -28.87 -19.81
N LYS A 868 12.65 -29.30 -18.85
CA LYS A 868 11.81 -30.52 -18.92
C LYS A 868 10.31 -30.21 -18.88
N HIS A 869 9.94 -28.95 -18.65
CA HIS A 869 8.56 -28.54 -18.45
C HIS A 869 7.73 -28.65 -19.75
N PRO A 870 6.46 -29.11 -19.71
CA PRO A 870 5.63 -29.27 -20.92
C PRO A 870 5.42 -27.98 -21.72
N PHE A 871 5.35 -26.83 -21.04
CA PHE A 871 5.15 -25.53 -21.68
C PHE A 871 6.42 -24.95 -22.30
N ASN A 872 7.60 -25.56 -22.08
CA ASN A 872 8.80 -25.16 -22.78
C ASN A 872 8.65 -25.51 -24.27
N PRO A 873 8.79 -24.55 -25.21
CA PRO A 873 8.62 -24.81 -26.63
C PRO A 873 9.59 -25.86 -27.21
N ALA A 874 10.72 -26.15 -26.56
CA ALA A 874 11.60 -27.25 -26.97
C ALA A 874 10.98 -28.63 -26.69
N ASN A 875 10.11 -28.72 -25.69
CA ASN A 875 9.57 -29.97 -25.17
C ASN A 875 8.18 -30.31 -25.67
N ASN A 876 7.52 -29.46 -26.45
CA ASN A 876 6.21 -29.77 -27.01
C ASN A 876 6.17 -29.63 -28.54
N ILE A 877 5.14 -30.21 -29.16
CA ILE A 877 4.87 -30.15 -30.61
C ILE A 877 3.77 -29.14 -30.96
N THR A 878 3.22 -28.46 -29.96
CA THR A 878 1.98 -27.69 -30.08
C THR A 878 2.22 -26.26 -30.57
N TYR A 879 3.34 -25.65 -30.16
CA TYR A 879 3.77 -24.34 -30.65
C TYR A 879 5.29 -24.23 -30.71
N THR A 880 5.81 -23.31 -31.52
CA THR A 880 7.25 -22.98 -31.57
C THR A 880 7.63 -21.88 -30.55
N PRO A 881 8.94 -21.66 -30.29
CA PRO A 881 9.39 -20.52 -29.49
C PRO A 881 8.92 -19.18 -30.05
N GLU A 882 8.88 -19.03 -31.38
CA GLU A 882 8.45 -17.80 -32.04
C GLU A 882 6.94 -17.56 -31.89
N GLU A 883 6.13 -18.61 -31.98
CA GLU A 883 4.67 -18.53 -31.83
C GLU A 883 4.26 -18.23 -30.39
N SER A 884 4.91 -18.87 -29.43
CA SER A 884 4.60 -18.71 -28.01
C SER A 884 5.30 -17.52 -27.36
N GLY A 885 6.43 -17.04 -27.90
CA GLY A 885 7.26 -16.03 -27.26
C GLY A 885 7.90 -16.49 -25.93
N LEU A 886 7.80 -17.77 -25.57
CA LEU A 886 8.42 -18.32 -24.36
C LEU A 886 9.87 -18.73 -24.64
N PRO A 887 10.81 -18.50 -23.70
CA PRO A 887 12.20 -18.87 -23.90
C PRO A 887 12.36 -20.39 -23.91
N VAL A 888 13.25 -20.91 -24.75
CA VAL A 888 13.66 -22.33 -24.71
C VAL A 888 14.67 -22.56 -23.59
N ASP A 889 15.66 -21.68 -23.50
CA ASP A 889 16.68 -21.68 -22.46
C ASP A 889 16.57 -20.38 -21.67
N ILE A 890 16.68 -20.52 -20.35
CA ILE A 890 16.57 -19.43 -19.39
C ILE A 890 17.94 -19.12 -18.75
N GLY A 891 18.99 -19.87 -19.11
CA GLY A 891 20.33 -19.78 -18.54
C GLY A 891 20.41 -20.21 -17.07
N SER A 892 21.61 -20.17 -16.48
CA SER A 892 21.82 -20.43 -15.05
C SER A 892 21.39 -19.26 -14.14
N ASN A 893 20.98 -18.12 -14.73
CA ASN A 893 20.87 -16.82 -14.06
C ASN A 893 19.48 -16.17 -14.12
N VAL A 894 18.42 -16.83 -14.58
CA VAL A 894 17.09 -16.34 -14.19
C VAL A 894 16.89 -16.66 -12.72
N GLY A 895 16.90 -15.60 -11.91
CA GLY A 895 16.45 -15.67 -10.54
C GLY A 895 14.94 -15.96 -10.46
N TRP A 896 14.33 -15.37 -9.45
CA TRP A 896 12.96 -15.60 -9.01
C TRP A 896 11.89 -14.92 -9.89
N THR A 897 12.14 -14.72 -11.19
CA THR A 897 11.23 -14.08 -12.17
C THR A 897 11.29 -14.78 -13.53
N HIS A 898 10.19 -15.38 -14.01
CA HIS A 898 10.14 -16.17 -15.24
C HIS A 898 8.99 -15.73 -16.18
N PRO A 899 9.19 -15.64 -17.52
CA PRO A 899 8.16 -15.19 -18.47
C PRO A 899 6.84 -15.99 -18.44
N PHE A 900 6.89 -17.25 -18.00
CA PHE A 900 5.70 -18.06 -17.72
C PHE A 900 4.67 -17.36 -16.82
N PHE A 901 5.13 -16.61 -15.80
CA PHE A 901 4.23 -15.88 -14.91
C PHE A 901 3.68 -14.59 -15.52
N ALA A 902 4.22 -14.14 -16.66
CA ALA A 902 3.74 -12.97 -17.38
C ALA A 902 2.71 -13.30 -18.49
N ILE A 903 2.36 -14.57 -18.68
CA ILE A 903 1.43 -15.04 -19.74
C ILE A 903 0.03 -14.42 -19.62
N VAL A 904 -0.39 -14.03 -18.41
CA VAL A 904 -1.75 -13.57 -18.11
C VAL A 904 -2.11 -12.21 -18.76
N PRO A 905 -3.41 -11.90 -18.97
CA PRO A 905 -3.84 -10.72 -19.72
C PRO A 905 -3.36 -9.37 -19.17
N ALA A 906 -3.24 -9.23 -17.85
CA ALA A 906 -2.77 -8.00 -17.21
C ALA A 906 -1.26 -7.73 -17.42
N ARG A 907 -0.54 -8.65 -18.06
CA ARG A 907 0.89 -8.56 -18.36
C ARG A 907 1.15 -8.66 -19.86
N GLN A 908 1.72 -9.77 -20.34
CA GLN A 908 2.04 -9.93 -21.76
C GLN A 908 0.84 -10.38 -22.59
N ASN A 909 -0.23 -10.86 -21.94
CA ASN A 909 -1.42 -11.39 -22.62
C ASN A 909 -1.06 -12.41 -23.72
N ASN A 910 -0.23 -13.40 -23.36
CA ASN A 910 0.24 -14.41 -24.29
C ASN A 910 -0.87 -15.43 -24.56
N THR A 911 -1.74 -15.10 -25.52
CA THR A 911 -2.94 -15.88 -25.84
C THR A 911 -2.62 -17.30 -26.33
N VAL A 912 -1.44 -17.52 -26.92
CA VAL A 912 -0.99 -18.83 -27.41
C VAL A 912 -0.76 -19.81 -26.27
N ALA A 913 0.04 -19.44 -25.27
CA ALA A 913 0.31 -20.30 -24.13
C ALA A 913 -0.86 -20.28 -23.10
N LEU A 914 -1.53 -19.14 -22.94
CA LEU A 914 -2.60 -18.97 -21.94
C LEU A 914 -3.75 -19.96 -22.15
N ARG A 915 -4.17 -20.23 -23.40
CA ARG A 915 -5.28 -21.15 -23.68
C ARG A 915 -5.03 -22.56 -23.15
N TYR A 916 -3.78 -23.04 -23.24
CA TYR A 916 -3.39 -24.37 -22.77
C TYR A 916 -3.27 -24.42 -21.25
N LEU A 917 -2.81 -23.33 -20.65
CA LEU A 917 -2.74 -23.21 -19.20
C LEU A 917 -4.15 -23.12 -18.59
N GLN A 918 -5.07 -22.44 -19.25
CA GLN A 918 -6.49 -22.43 -18.88
C GLN A 918 -7.09 -23.83 -18.98
N ALA A 919 -6.82 -24.55 -20.08
CA ALA A 919 -7.27 -25.93 -20.25
C ALA A 919 -6.72 -26.87 -19.16
N TYR A 920 -5.47 -26.67 -18.72
CA TYR A 920 -4.87 -27.42 -17.62
C TYR A 920 -5.62 -27.20 -16.30
N VAL A 921 -5.84 -25.93 -15.93
CA VAL A 921 -6.57 -25.57 -14.70
C VAL A 921 -8.02 -26.04 -14.79
N ASP A 922 -8.67 -25.89 -15.94
CA ASP A 922 -10.03 -26.38 -16.16
C ASP A 922 -10.12 -27.90 -16.04
N LYS A 923 -9.11 -28.64 -16.53
CA LYS A 923 -9.04 -30.09 -16.36
C LYS A 923 -8.86 -30.47 -14.89
N MET A 924 -8.01 -29.79 -14.13
CA MET A 924 -7.90 -29.99 -12.68
C MET A 924 -9.22 -29.72 -11.95
N LEU A 925 -9.92 -28.64 -12.30
CA LEU A 925 -11.20 -28.28 -11.69
C LEU A 925 -12.30 -29.29 -12.04
N SER A 926 -12.29 -29.83 -13.27
CA SER A 926 -13.24 -30.88 -13.69
C SER A 926 -13.20 -32.14 -12.83
N VAL A 927 -12.07 -32.41 -12.17
CA VAL A 927 -11.91 -33.51 -11.21
C VAL A 927 -12.14 -33.03 -9.79
N SER A 928 -11.47 -31.95 -9.38
CA SER A 928 -11.44 -31.51 -7.97
C SER A 928 -12.74 -30.93 -7.46
N LEU A 929 -13.58 -30.33 -8.32
CA LEU A 929 -14.86 -29.76 -7.89
C LEU A 929 -15.88 -30.83 -7.45
N GLU A 930 -15.72 -32.08 -7.88
CA GLU A 930 -16.56 -33.21 -7.44
C GLU A 930 -16.46 -33.48 -5.93
N TYR A 931 -15.38 -33.00 -5.30
CA TYR A 931 -15.07 -33.28 -3.91
C TYR A 931 -15.31 -32.04 -3.03
N SER A 932 -15.95 -32.23 -1.88
CA SER A 932 -16.35 -31.16 -0.95
C SER A 932 -15.24 -30.76 0.03
N ASN A 933 -14.14 -31.50 0.07
CA ASN A 933 -13.02 -31.39 1.01
C ASN A 933 -11.75 -30.75 0.40
N VAL A 934 -11.90 -29.86 -0.59
CA VAL A 934 -10.78 -29.28 -1.35
C VAL A 934 -10.64 -27.77 -1.17
N LEU A 935 -9.42 -27.32 -0.89
CA LEU A 935 -8.96 -25.92 -0.85
C LEU A 935 -7.91 -25.68 -1.96
N TYR A 936 -7.77 -24.43 -2.41
CA TYR A 936 -6.84 -24.08 -3.49
C TYR A 936 -5.85 -23.00 -3.04
N CYS A 937 -4.57 -23.21 -3.31
CA CYS A 937 -3.51 -22.22 -3.21
C CYS A 937 -2.89 -22.05 -4.61
N ILE A 938 -2.90 -20.83 -5.15
CA ILE A 938 -2.49 -20.61 -6.54
C ILE A 938 -1.03 -20.95 -6.76
N GLN A 939 -0.12 -20.35 -6.00
CA GLN A 939 1.31 -20.55 -6.17
C GLN A 939 1.96 -21.09 -4.90
N ASN A 940 2.94 -21.98 -5.08
CA ASN A 940 3.84 -22.40 -4.01
C ASN A 940 5.04 -21.44 -3.89
N GLU A 941 5.18 -20.77 -2.74
CA GLU A 941 6.39 -19.98 -2.37
C GLU A 941 6.77 -18.92 -3.40
N SER A 942 5.81 -18.15 -3.90
CA SER A 942 6.07 -17.24 -5.02
C SER A 942 6.54 -15.86 -4.59
N SER A 943 7.55 -15.33 -5.30
CA SER A 943 7.88 -13.88 -5.31
C SER A 943 7.45 -13.21 -6.62
N GLN A 944 6.70 -13.93 -7.46
CA GLN A 944 6.31 -13.47 -8.79
C GLN A 944 5.28 -12.35 -8.71
N ASP A 945 5.05 -11.75 -9.87
CA ASP A 945 4.03 -10.74 -10.10
C ASP A 945 2.65 -11.16 -9.58
N LEU A 946 2.00 -10.26 -8.84
CA LEU A 946 0.69 -10.47 -8.23
C LEU A 946 -0.42 -10.73 -9.28
N ALA A 947 -0.24 -10.21 -10.51
CA ALA A 947 -1.22 -10.38 -11.59
C ALA A 947 -1.44 -11.85 -11.97
N PHE A 948 -0.43 -12.71 -11.81
CA PHE A 948 -0.57 -14.14 -12.08
C PHE A 948 -1.46 -14.81 -11.04
N GLY A 949 -1.18 -14.57 -9.75
CA GLY A 949 -2.00 -15.02 -8.62
C GLY A 949 -3.44 -14.56 -8.76
N ASP A 950 -3.64 -13.28 -9.07
CA ASP A 950 -4.96 -12.66 -9.24
C ASP A 950 -5.78 -13.33 -10.34
N TYR A 951 -5.18 -13.48 -11.53
CA TYR A 951 -5.86 -14.06 -12.68
C TYR A 951 -6.36 -15.48 -12.40
N TRP A 952 -5.51 -16.32 -11.81
CA TRP A 952 -5.87 -17.71 -11.54
C TRP A 952 -6.83 -17.86 -10.37
N ALA A 953 -6.74 -17.01 -9.35
CA ALA A 953 -7.75 -16.96 -8.30
C ALA A 953 -9.12 -16.61 -8.88
N ASP A 954 -9.18 -15.57 -9.72
CA ASP A 954 -10.42 -15.13 -10.36
C ASP A 954 -10.95 -16.20 -11.36
N HIS A 955 -10.06 -16.87 -12.10
CA HIS A 955 -10.42 -17.97 -13.02
C HIS A 955 -10.98 -19.18 -12.26
N ILE A 956 -10.33 -19.64 -11.19
CA ILE A 956 -10.80 -20.75 -10.36
C ILE A 956 -12.16 -20.42 -9.76
N HIS A 957 -12.30 -19.21 -9.18
CA HIS A 957 -13.57 -18.74 -8.66
C HIS A 957 -14.67 -18.75 -9.71
N ARG A 958 -14.39 -18.26 -10.92
CA ARG A 958 -15.34 -18.25 -12.03
C ARG A 958 -15.77 -19.66 -12.45
N ARG A 959 -14.83 -20.57 -12.68
CA ARG A 959 -15.12 -21.95 -13.09
C ARG A 959 -15.86 -22.74 -12.00
N ALA A 960 -15.51 -22.50 -10.74
CA ALA A 960 -16.20 -23.05 -9.59
C ALA A 960 -17.64 -22.52 -9.47
N ARG A 961 -17.87 -21.23 -9.76
CA ARG A 961 -19.22 -20.64 -9.85
C ARG A 961 -20.03 -21.27 -10.99
N GLU A 962 -19.46 -21.40 -12.19
CA GLU A 962 -20.11 -22.01 -13.35
C GLU A 962 -20.49 -23.48 -13.10
N ALA A 963 -19.72 -24.19 -12.27
CA ALA A 963 -20.02 -25.56 -11.83
C ALA A 963 -20.99 -25.64 -10.62
N GLY A 964 -21.48 -24.50 -10.13
CA GLY A 964 -22.36 -24.45 -8.96
C GLY A 964 -21.71 -24.87 -7.65
N ARG A 965 -20.38 -24.82 -7.53
CA ARG A 965 -19.62 -25.40 -6.41
C ARG A 965 -18.61 -24.39 -5.85
N PRO A 966 -18.90 -23.71 -4.72
CA PRO A 966 -17.97 -22.75 -4.10
C PRO A 966 -16.62 -23.39 -3.86
N VAL A 967 -15.57 -22.58 -3.95
CA VAL A 967 -14.25 -22.97 -3.51
C VAL A 967 -13.62 -21.83 -2.74
N TYR A 968 -12.66 -22.17 -1.89
CA TYR A 968 -11.89 -21.22 -1.12
C TYR A 968 -10.47 -21.22 -1.67
N VAL A 969 -10.00 -20.03 -2.01
CA VAL A 969 -8.73 -19.81 -2.70
C VAL A 969 -7.81 -18.97 -1.84
N THR A 970 -6.51 -19.25 -1.88
CA THR A 970 -5.44 -18.40 -1.34
C THR A 970 -4.28 -18.36 -2.32
N ASP A 971 -3.21 -17.63 -1.96
CA ASP A 971 -1.92 -17.69 -2.61
C ASP A 971 -0.82 -17.76 -1.54
N MET A 972 0.40 -18.18 -1.88
CA MET A 972 1.50 -18.28 -0.92
C MET A 972 2.72 -17.50 -1.39
N ARG A 973 3.04 -16.43 -0.65
CA ARG A 973 4.22 -15.60 -0.90
C ARG A 973 5.46 -16.22 -0.26
N ASN A 974 6.62 -16.07 -0.91
CA ASN A 974 7.90 -16.60 -0.43
C ASN A 974 8.45 -15.88 0.81
N ASN A 975 8.00 -14.66 1.09
CA ASN A 975 8.57 -13.86 2.18
C ASN A 975 8.36 -14.53 3.54
N TRP A 976 9.44 -14.84 4.26
CA TRP A 976 9.44 -15.50 5.55
C TRP A 976 8.98 -14.62 6.72
N ASP A 977 8.90 -13.31 6.49
CA ASP A 977 8.20 -12.40 7.37
C ASP A 977 6.75 -12.22 6.92
N ILE A 978 5.85 -12.98 7.57
CA ILE A 978 4.41 -12.90 7.31
C ILE A 978 3.77 -11.57 7.76
N THR A 979 4.52 -10.69 8.42
CA THR A 979 4.05 -9.33 8.77
C THR A 979 4.45 -8.28 7.75
N SER A 980 5.28 -8.65 6.77
CA SER A 980 5.69 -7.76 5.68
C SER A 980 4.53 -7.42 4.74
N SER A 981 4.54 -6.20 4.20
CA SER A 981 3.72 -5.77 3.05
C SER A 981 3.67 -6.77 1.89
N ALA A 982 4.69 -7.62 1.70
CA ALA A 982 4.69 -8.65 0.68
C ALA A 982 3.48 -9.60 0.74
N HIS A 983 2.87 -9.77 1.92
CA HIS A 983 1.67 -10.59 2.12
C HIS A 983 0.36 -9.80 2.10
N ARG A 984 0.41 -8.45 2.22
CA ARG A 984 -0.78 -7.59 2.31
C ARG A 984 -1.72 -7.73 1.13
N HIS A 985 -1.21 -7.96 -0.08
CA HIS A 985 -2.06 -8.21 -1.24
C HIS A 985 -3.07 -9.35 -1.00
N ILE A 986 -2.67 -10.39 -0.28
CA ILE A 986 -3.54 -11.52 0.08
C ILE A 986 -4.44 -11.15 1.26
N TYR A 987 -3.94 -10.34 2.19
CA TYR A 987 -4.66 -9.93 3.40
C TYR A 987 -5.76 -8.89 3.12
N ASP A 988 -5.55 -8.03 2.12
CA ASP A 988 -6.41 -6.89 1.81
C ASP A 988 -7.46 -7.23 0.71
N ASN A 989 -7.39 -8.43 0.11
CA ASN A 989 -8.30 -8.88 -0.95
C ASN A 989 -9.10 -10.15 -0.56
N PRO A 990 -9.95 -10.11 0.48
CA PRO A 990 -10.66 -11.29 1.01
C PRO A 990 -11.68 -11.95 0.07
N ASP A 991 -12.25 -11.19 -0.86
CA ASP A 991 -13.18 -11.72 -1.86
C ASP A 991 -12.46 -12.65 -2.85
N ARG A 992 -11.18 -12.38 -3.10
CA ARG A 992 -10.31 -13.16 -3.98
C ARG A 992 -9.59 -14.26 -3.21
N PHE A 993 -8.97 -13.90 -2.09
CA PHE A 993 -8.22 -14.81 -1.21
C PHE A 993 -8.98 -15.03 0.10
N ASN A 994 -9.80 -16.08 0.12
CA ASN A 994 -10.80 -16.32 1.15
C ASN A 994 -10.23 -16.94 2.44
N PHE A 995 -8.97 -17.34 2.43
CA PHE A 995 -8.20 -17.77 3.59
C PHE A 995 -6.73 -17.41 3.39
N LEU A 996 -5.91 -17.52 4.44
CA LEU A 996 -4.48 -17.22 4.38
C LEU A 996 -3.67 -18.51 4.50
N ASP A 997 -2.62 -18.69 3.70
CA ASP A 997 -1.56 -19.65 4.01
C ASP A 997 -0.28 -18.90 4.39
N VAL A 998 0.10 -19.01 5.67
CA VAL A 998 1.24 -18.32 6.28
C VAL A 998 2.42 -19.25 6.55
N SER A 999 2.51 -20.36 5.81
CA SER A 999 3.53 -21.40 6.00
C SER A 999 4.98 -20.90 5.97
N GLN A 1000 5.26 -19.78 5.32
CA GLN A 1000 6.59 -19.19 5.31
C GLN A 1000 7.03 -18.65 6.68
N ASN A 1001 6.10 -18.44 7.62
CA ASN A 1001 6.45 -18.18 9.02
C ASN A 1001 7.19 -19.36 9.68
N GLY A 1002 7.14 -20.56 9.09
CA GLY A 1002 7.91 -21.73 9.56
C GLY A 1002 9.43 -21.55 9.54
N TRP A 1003 9.93 -20.45 8.96
CA TRP A 1003 11.33 -20.00 9.04
C TRP A 1003 11.66 -19.25 10.34
N GLN A 1004 10.65 -18.92 11.15
CA GLN A 1004 10.80 -18.24 12.43
C GLN A 1004 10.74 -19.23 13.58
N SER A 1005 11.34 -18.83 14.71
CA SER A 1005 11.45 -19.64 15.91
C SER A 1005 11.09 -18.84 17.17
N GLY A 1006 10.99 -19.51 18.31
CA GLY A 1006 10.68 -18.88 19.60
C GLY A 1006 9.42 -18.00 19.64
N GLN A 1007 9.45 -16.94 20.44
CA GLN A 1007 8.34 -16.00 20.61
C GLN A 1007 7.95 -15.31 19.30
N THR A 1008 8.94 -14.93 18.48
CA THR A 1008 8.75 -14.28 17.18
C THR A 1008 7.77 -15.03 16.27
N HIS A 1009 7.89 -16.36 16.21
CA HIS A 1009 6.98 -17.19 15.41
C HIS A 1009 5.51 -17.04 15.84
N TYR A 1010 5.25 -17.02 17.15
CA TYR A 1010 3.90 -16.86 17.71
C TYR A 1010 3.38 -15.44 17.53
N ASP A 1011 4.20 -14.43 17.83
CA ASP A 1011 3.80 -13.02 17.77
C ASP A 1011 3.44 -12.58 16.35
N ARG A 1012 4.12 -13.12 15.32
CA ARG A 1012 3.78 -12.86 13.92
C ARG A 1012 2.44 -13.45 13.52
N LEU A 1013 2.08 -14.63 14.02
CA LEU A 1013 0.74 -15.20 13.80
C LEU A 1013 -0.34 -14.33 14.47
N LEU A 1014 -0.10 -13.85 15.69
CA LEU A 1014 -1.01 -12.92 16.36
C LEU A 1014 -1.09 -11.55 15.67
N HIS A 1015 0.01 -11.08 15.08
CA HIS A 1015 0.01 -9.88 14.26
C HIS A 1015 -0.92 -10.05 13.07
N VAL A 1016 -0.77 -11.12 12.28
CA VAL A 1016 -1.66 -11.39 11.14
C VAL A 1016 -3.11 -11.54 11.58
N ARG A 1017 -3.37 -12.29 12.67
CA ARG A 1017 -4.73 -12.45 13.22
C ARG A 1017 -5.38 -11.11 13.59
N ARG A 1018 -4.62 -10.19 14.19
CA ARG A 1018 -5.08 -8.82 14.51
C ARG A 1018 -5.27 -7.97 13.26
N TYR A 1019 -4.38 -8.11 12.28
CA TYR A 1019 -4.44 -7.37 11.03
C TYR A 1019 -5.74 -7.66 10.27
N ILE A 1020 -6.16 -8.93 10.20
CA ILE A 1020 -7.42 -9.33 9.56
C ILE A 1020 -8.63 -9.31 10.50
N ALA A 1021 -8.56 -8.66 11.66
CA ALA A 1021 -9.65 -8.71 12.66
C ALA A 1021 -10.98 -8.12 12.15
N GLU A 1022 -10.92 -7.18 11.21
CA GLU A 1022 -12.10 -6.61 10.56
C GLU A 1022 -12.74 -7.60 9.57
N ASP A 1023 -11.99 -8.52 8.98
CA ASP A 1023 -12.51 -9.56 8.09
C ASP A 1023 -11.90 -10.91 8.46
N PRO A 1024 -12.33 -11.50 9.59
CA PRO A 1024 -11.74 -12.72 10.12
C PRO A 1024 -11.97 -13.87 9.15
N ARG A 1025 -10.91 -14.62 8.87
CA ARG A 1025 -10.92 -15.80 8.00
C ARG A 1025 -9.83 -16.79 8.38
N PRO A 1026 -9.87 -18.03 7.90
CA PRO A 1026 -8.95 -19.07 8.36
C PRO A 1026 -7.48 -18.76 8.05
N ILE A 1027 -6.60 -19.05 9.01
CA ILE A 1027 -5.14 -18.92 8.88
C ILE A 1027 -4.52 -20.31 8.87
N ASN A 1028 -4.12 -20.79 7.70
CA ASN A 1028 -3.53 -22.10 7.49
C ASN A 1028 -2.00 -22.07 7.58
N THR A 1029 -1.42 -23.16 8.07
CA THR A 1029 -0.01 -23.50 7.90
C THR A 1029 0.09 -24.91 7.35
N THR A 1030 0.42 -25.02 6.07
CA THR A 1030 0.70 -26.29 5.40
C THR A 1030 2.14 -26.77 5.55
N LYS A 1031 3.10 -25.90 5.92
CA LYS A 1031 4.51 -26.28 6.05
C LYS A 1031 5.11 -25.83 7.37
N ILE A 1032 5.29 -26.78 8.27
CA ILE A 1032 6.20 -26.67 9.41
C ILE A 1032 7.52 -27.33 9.00
N TYR A 1033 8.53 -26.51 8.74
CA TYR A 1033 9.88 -26.98 8.46
C TYR A 1033 10.56 -27.46 9.74
N ASN A 1034 11.50 -28.39 9.59
CA ASN A 1034 12.30 -28.92 10.69
C ASN A 1034 13.69 -28.27 10.78
N ARG A 1035 13.71 -26.99 10.40
CA ARG A 1035 14.83 -26.09 10.65
C ARG A 1035 14.92 -25.83 12.15
N ASP A 1036 16.12 -25.85 12.71
CA ASP A 1036 16.39 -25.75 14.15
C ASP A 1036 16.02 -26.99 14.99
N GLY A 1037 15.66 -28.09 14.31
CA GLY A 1037 15.54 -29.42 14.90
C GLY A 1037 14.15 -29.81 15.38
N ASP A 1038 14.03 -31.09 15.75
CA ASP A 1038 12.77 -31.76 16.02
C ASP A 1038 11.96 -31.13 17.16
N GLU A 1039 12.62 -30.63 18.21
CA GLU A 1039 11.95 -29.98 19.34
C GLU A 1039 11.27 -28.66 18.90
N GLU A 1040 11.95 -27.85 18.09
CA GLU A 1040 11.39 -26.59 17.60
C GLU A 1040 10.22 -26.83 16.63
N SER A 1041 10.27 -27.89 15.81
CA SER A 1041 9.14 -28.31 14.97
C SER A 1041 7.88 -28.61 15.79
N VAL A 1042 8.02 -29.34 16.89
CA VAL A 1042 6.89 -29.62 17.79
C VAL A 1042 6.40 -28.33 18.44
N ALA A 1043 7.31 -27.45 18.86
CA ALA A 1043 6.94 -26.15 19.40
C ALA A 1043 6.20 -25.28 18.39
N ARG A 1044 6.60 -25.28 17.11
CA ARG A 1044 5.91 -24.53 16.04
C ARG A 1044 4.48 -25.03 15.87
N PHE A 1045 4.31 -26.36 15.83
CA PHE A 1045 3.00 -26.99 15.71
C PHE A 1045 2.03 -26.52 16.80
N PHE A 1046 2.42 -26.57 18.06
CA PHE A 1046 1.56 -26.12 19.16
C PHE A 1046 1.41 -24.61 19.24
N ARG A 1047 2.45 -23.81 18.92
CA ARG A 1047 2.32 -22.35 18.83
C ARG A 1047 1.28 -21.94 17.78
N ILE A 1048 1.20 -22.62 16.64
CA ILE A 1048 0.17 -22.34 15.63
C ILE A 1048 -1.23 -22.59 16.21
N VAL A 1049 -1.45 -23.74 16.86
CA VAL A 1049 -2.73 -24.08 17.49
C VAL A 1049 -3.09 -23.05 18.58
N PHE A 1050 -2.14 -22.67 19.43
CA PHE A 1050 -2.34 -21.74 20.54
C PHE A 1050 -2.39 -20.27 20.10
N ALA A 1051 -1.94 -19.94 18.89
CA ALA A 1051 -2.13 -18.63 18.26
C ALA A 1051 -3.50 -18.51 17.56
N GLY A 1052 -4.31 -19.57 17.60
CA GLY A 1052 -5.62 -19.62 16.96
C GLY A 1052 -5.53 -19.84 15.45
N GLY A 1053 -4.51 -20.57 14.98
CA GLY A 1053 -4.40 -21.01 13.59
C GLY A 1053 -5.44 -22.08 13.23
N ALA A 1054 -5.94 -22.03 12.00
CA ALA A 1054 -6.94 -22.96 11.47
C ALA A 1054 -6.35 -24.31 11.02
N SER A 1055 -5.03 -24.33 10.75
CA SER A 1055 -4.31 -25.55 10.43
C SER A 1055 -2.86 -25.57 10.91
N ALA A 1056 -2.37 -26.75 11.26
CA ALA A 1056 -0.97 -27.01 11.58
C ALA A 1056 -0.52 -28.32 10.93
N ARG A 1057 0.49 -28.26 10.06
CA ARG A 1057 0.92 -29.42 9.27
C ARG A 1057 2.43 -29.52 9.12
N PHE A 1058 2.99 -30.68 9.44
CA PHE A 1058 4.41 -30.97 9.21
C PHE A 1058 4.75 -31.07 7.73
N HIS A 1059 5.77 -30.34 7.29
CA HIS A 1059 6.31 -30.49 5.95
C HIS A 1059 6.99 -31.86 5.80
N ARG A 1060 7.12 -32.35 4.57
CA ARG A 1060 7.66 -33.69 4.28
C ARG A 1060 9.15 -33.78 4.64
N PRO A 1061 9.70 -35.01 4.81
CA PRO A 1061 11.14 -35.22 4.83
C PRO A 1061 11.70 -35.27 3.40
N HIS A 1062 12.91 -34.75 3.16
CA HIS A 1062 13.58 -34.80 1.85
C HIS A 1062 15.11 -34.87 1.97
N PRO A 1063 15.83 -35.58 1.07
CA PRO A 1063 15.33 -36.47 0.02
C PRO A 1063 14.85 -37.83 0.54
N LEU A 1064 13.96 -38.47 -0.20
CA LEU A 1064 13.50 -39.84 0.07
C LEU A 1064 14.03 -40.71 -1.07
N GLU A 1065 14.99 -41.59 -0.78
CA GLU A 1065 15.73 -42.40 -1.76
C GLU A 1065 15.24 -43.86 -1.80
N GLY A 1066 14.38 -44.29 -0.88
CA GLY A 1066 13.84 -45.66 -0.90
C GLY A 1066 12.56 -45.94 -0.10
N PRO A 1067 11.93 -47.11 -0.33
CA PRO A 1067 10.77 -47.59 0.42
C PRO A 1067 11.15 -47.87 1.89
N GLY A 1068 10.91 -46.90 2.76
CA GLY A 1068 11.24 -46.92 4.19
C GLY A 1068 11.61 -45.55 4.76
N ASP A 1069 11.97 -44.59 3.89
CA ASP A 1069 12.43 -43.27 4.31
C ASP A 1069 11.33 -42.37 4.89
N HIS A 1070 10.06 -42.79 4.80
CA HIS A 1070 8.90 -42.06 5.35
C HIS A 1070 8.87 -42.00 6.89
N GLU A 1071 9.72 -42.80 7.56
CA GLU A 1071 9.93 -42.75 9.01
C GLU A 1071 11.09 -41.81 9.41
N LYS A 1072 11.86 -41.31 8.44
CA LYS A 1072 13.00 -40.41 8.67
C LYS A 1072 12.54 -38.95 8.78
N THR A 1073 13.33 -38.16 9.48
CA THR A 1073 13.22 -36.69 9.51
C THR A 1073 14.31 -36.09 8.63
N SER A 1074 14.13 -34.83 8.22
CA SER A 1074 15.15 -34.04 7.52
C SER A 1074 15.04 -32.60 7.97
N GLU A 1075 15.93 -31.71 7.54
CA GLU A 1075 15.79 -30.25 7.76
C GLU A 1075 14.49 -29.68 7.15
N TYR A 1076 13.97 -30.30 6.10
CA TYR A 1076 12.77 -29.85 5.40
C TYR A 1076 11.51 -30.10 6.22
N GLY A 1077 11.47 -31.12 7.08
CA GLY A 1077 10.26 -31.43 7.85
C GLY A 1077 10.26 -32.81 8.50
N LEU A 1078 9.35 -32.99 9.46
CA LEU A 1078 9.12 -34.26 10.18
C LEU A 1078 8.20 -35.24 9.44
N GLY A 1079 7.49 -34.76 8.41
CA GLY A 1079 6.51 -35.53 7.65
C GLY A 1079 5.44 -36.16 8.53
N LEU A 1080 5.31 -37.49 8.42
CA LEU A 1080 4.46 -38.31 9.28
C LEU A 1080 5.31 -39.37 10.01
N SER A 1081 6.51 -38.98 10.45
CA SER A 1081 7.39 -39.78 11.30
C SER A 1081 6.71 -40.18 12.62
N PRO A 1082 7.21 -41.19 13.35
CA PRO A 1082 6.66 -41.57 14.66
C PRO A 1082 6.54 -40.39 15.64
N ARG A 1083 7.47 -39.43 15.59
CA ARG A 1083 7.42 -38.21 16.40
C ARG A 1083 6.26 -37.29 15.97
N ALA A 1084 6.10 -37.03 14.68
CA ALA A 1084 4.97 -36.26 14.16
C ALA A 1084 3.62 -36.91 14.49
N GLN A 1085 3.54 -38.25 14.41
CA GLN A 1085 2.37 -39.03 14.78
C GLN A 1085 1.97 -38.82 16.25
N ALA A 1086 2.93 -38.87 17.18
CA ALA A 1086 2.67 -38.60 18.60
C ALA A 1086 2.18 -37.16 18.83
N VAL A 1087 2.77 -36.19 18.13
CA VAL A 1087 2.37 -34.77 18.24
C VAL A 1087 0.94 -34.53 17.72
N ILE A 1088 0.61 -35.06 16.54
CA ILE A 1088 -0.74 -34.95 15.96
C ILE A 1088 -1.76 -35.61 16.90
N ARG A 1089 -1.44 -36.80 17.43
CA ARG A 1089 -2.28 -37.51 18.41
C ARG A 1089 -2.49 -36.68 19.67
N SER A 1090 -1.45 -36.12 20.24
CA SER A 1090 -1.52 -35.27 21.44
C SER A 1090 -2.33 -34.00 21.19
N ALA A 1091 -2.14 -33.32 20.06
CA ALA A 1091 -2.95 -32.16 19.69
C ALA A 1091 -4.43 -32.52 19.51
N ARG A 1092 -4.73 -33.67 18.89
CA ARG A 1092 -6.12 -34.15 18.77
C ARG A 1092 -6.71 -34.56 20.13
N MET A 1093 -5.92 -35.17 21.02
CA MET A 1093 -6.34 -35.49 22.39
C MET A 1093 -6.72 -34.23 23.17
N LEU A 1094 -5.93 -33.15 23.06
CA LEU A 1094 -6.24 -31.86 23.69
C LEU A 1094 -7.48 -31.20 23.07
N THR A 1095 -7.50 -31.07 21.75
CA THR A 1095 -8.59 -30.38 21.03
C THR A 1095 -9.90 -31.17 20.98
N GLY A 1096 -9.88 -32.48 21.30
CA GLY A 1096 -11.08 -33.30 21.42
C GLY A 1096 -11.83 -33.15 22.73
N VAL A 1097 -11.20 -32.56 23.76
CA VAL A 1097 -11.80 -32.31 25.08
C VAL A 1097 -11.92 -30.83 25.44
N MET A 1098 -11.35 -29.95 24.60
CA MET A 1098 -11.41 -28.50 24.72
C MET A 1098 -12.12 -27.90 23.50
N ASP A 1099 -13.04 -26.95 23.70
CA ASP A 1099 -13.68 -26.23 22.59
C ASP A 1099 -12.75 -25.12 22.08
N VAL A 1100 -11.73 -25.51 21.31
CA VAL A 1100 -10.75 -24.59 20.73
C VAL A 1100 -11.37 -23.53 19.83
N PHE A 1101 -12.55 -23.79 19.26
CA PHE A 1101 -13.25 -22.86 18.37
C PHE A 1101 -13.90 -21.70 19.13
N ALA A 1102 -14.19 -21.88 20.43
CA ALA A 1102 -14.71 -20.85 21.32
C ALA A 1102 -13.63 -20.18 22.17
N CYS A 1103 -12.37 -20.60 22.03
CA CYS A 1103 -11.23 -20.07 22.78
C CYS A 1103 -10.43 -19.04 21.97
N GLU A 1104 -9.70 -18.20 22.69
CA GLU A 1104 -8.82 -17.19 22.09
C GLU A 1104 -7.38 -17.32 22.62
N PRO A 1105 -6.38 -16.84 21.85
CA PRO A 1105 -5.01 -16.72 22.36
C PRO A 1105 -4.95 -15.71 23.50
N ARG A 1106 -4.50 -16.15 24.69
CA ARG A 1106 -4.60 -15.37 25.94
C ARG A 1106 -3.32 -15.40 26.78
N ASN A 1107 -2.18 -15.13 26.15
CA ASN A 1107 -0.91 -15.00 26.88
C ASN A 1107 -0.93 -13.88 27.94
N ASP A 1108 -1.87 -12.93 27.87
CA ASP A 1108 -2.11 -11.93 28.92
C ASP A 1108 -2.55 -12.53 30.26
N LEU A 1109 -3.04 -13.77 30.27
CA LEU A 1109 -3.38 -14.50 31.50
C LEU A 1109 -2.17 -15.18 32.15
N LEU A 1110 -1.00 -15.14 31.51
CA LEU A 1110 0.23 -15.74 32.03
C LEU A 1110 1.09 -14.66 32.69
N GLY A 1111 1.24 -14.74 34.00
CA GLY A 1111 2.20 -13.98 34.80
C GLY A 1111 3.47 -14.78 35.07
N GLU A 1112 4.53 -14.07 35.46
CA GLU A 1112 5.84 -14.66 35.79
C GLU A 1112 6.38 -15.55 34.67
N ARG A 1113 6.16 -15.13 33.43
CA ARG A 1113 6.46 -15.89 32.21
C ARG A 1113 7.63 -15.26 31.46
N GLU A 1114 8.66 -16.05 31.16
CA GLU A 1114 9.77 -15.66 30.30
C GLU A 1114 9.41 -15.74 28.79
N GLU A 1115 10.25 -15.16 27.95
CA GLU A 1115 10.09 -15.26 26.50
C GLU A 1115 10.08 -16.73 26.04
N ASN A 1116 9.09 -17.12 25.22
CA ASN A 1116 8.92 -18.48 24.71
C ASN A 1116 8.70 -19.59 25.77
N GLU A 1117 8.44 -19.26 27.05
CA GLU A 1117 8.29 -20.26 28.11
C GLU A 1117 6.95 -21.02 28.04
N ALA A 1118 5.84 -20.31 27.82
CA ALA A 1118 4.52 -20.92 27.75
C ALA A 1118 3.57 -20.17 26.80
N TYR A 1119 2.51 -20.82 26.33
CA TYR A 1119 1.50 -20.21 25.47
C TYR A 1119 0.11 -20.60 25.96
N CYS A 1120 -0.83 -19.65 26.02
CA CYS A 1120 -2.17 -19.87 26.55
C CYS A 1120 -3.24 -19.71 25.47
N LEU A 1121 -4.15 -20.67 25.41
CA LEU A 1121 -5.40 -20.61 24.67
C LEU A 1121 -6.53 -20.79 25.70
N ALA A 1122 -7.48 -19.86 25.77
CA ALA A 1122 -8.48 -19.90 26.84
C ALA A 1122 -9.83 -19.31 26.45
N ARG A 1123 -10.85 -19.79 27.14
CA ARG A 1123 -12.15 -19.16 27.31
C ARG A 1123 -12.34 -18.91 28.81
N PRO A 1124 -11.99 -17.70 29.30
CA PRO A 1124 -11.99 -17.41 30.73
C PRO A 1124 -13.29 -17.82 31.42
N GLY A 1125 -13.14 -18.51 32.56
CA GLY A 1125 -14.22 -19.07 33.37
C GLY A 1125 -14.77 -20.42 32.90
N ARG A 1126 -14.37 -20.91 31.72
CA ARG A 1126 -14.84 -22.19 31.16
C ARG A 1126 -13.72 -23.20 30.98
N GLU A 1127 -12.65 -22.81 30.31
CA GLU A 1127 -11.52 -23.71 30.05
C GLU A 1127 -10.26 -22.94 29.68
N TYR A 1128 -9.12 -23.48 30.07
CA TYR A 1128 -7.80 -22.92 29.81
C TYR A 1128 -6.87 -24.04 29.38
N ALA A 1129 -6.10 -23.81 28.33
CA ALA A 1129 -4.96 -24.64 27.98
C ALA A 1129 -3.69 -23.81 28.04
N VAL A 1130 -2.62 -24.41 28.57
CA VAL A 1130 -1.27 -23.83 28.55
C VAL A 1130 -0.30 -24.85 27.97
N TYR A 1131 0.51 -24.43 27.00
CA TYR A 1131 1.53 -25.24 26.36
C TYR A 1131 2.92 -24.73 26.72
N PHE A 1132 3.80 -25.65 27.14
CA PHE A 1132 5.20 -25.42 27.50
C PHE A 1132 6.10 -26.09 26.45
N PRO A 1133 6.91 -25.33 25.70
CA PRO A 1133 7.83 -25.90 24.72
C PRO A 1133 8.95 -26.74 25.34
N ASP A 1134 9.46 -26.39 26.51
CA ASP A 1134 10.56 -27.13 27.16
C ASP A 1134 10.50 -27.06 28.69
N GLY A 1135 9.41 -27.59 29.27
CA GLY A 1135 9.13 -27.43 30.69
C GLY A 1135 8.93 -25.96 31.09
N GLY A 1136 9.19 -25.62 32.36
CA GLY A 1136 9.05 -24.25 32.89
C GLY A 1136 7.94 -24.09 33.91
N GLN A 1137 7.76 -22.85 34.37
CA GLN A 1137 6.81 -22.49 35.42
C GLN A 1137 6.18 -21.12 35.14
N VAL A 1138 4.86 -21.04 35.16
CA VAL A 1138 4.14 -19.78 35.01
C VAL A 1138 3.00 -19.67 36.01
N LYS A 1139 2.54 -18.46 36.27
CA LYS A 1139 1.30 -18.20 37.00
C LYS A 1139 0.16 -17.94 36.03
N LEU A 1140 -0.89 -18.76 36.06
CA LEU A 1140 -2.09 -18.56 35.23
C LEU A 1140 -3.18 -17.83 36.02
N ASP A 1141 -3.70 -16.74 35.48
CA ASP A 1141 -4.90 -16.08 36.00
C ASP A 1141 -6.15 -16.90 35.64
N VAL A 1142 -6.81 -17.45 36.67
CA VAL A 1142 -8.06 -18.21 36.57
C VAL A 1142 -9.19 -17.54 37.37
N SER A 1143 -9.06 -16.24 37.67
CA SER A 1143 -9.98 -15.48 38.53
C SER A 1143 -11.43 -15.46 38.02
N ALA A 1144 -11.61 -15.63 36.71
CA ALA A 1144 -12.92 -15.74 36.08
C ALA A 1144 -13.63 -17.10 36.35
N ALA A 1145 -12.91 -18.12 36.82
CA ALA A 1145 -13.48 -19.43 37.10
C ALA A 1145 -14.07 -19.52 38.51
N GLN A 1146 -15.14 -20.31 38.64
CA GLN A 1146 -15.84 -20.53 39.91
C GLN A 1146 -15.76 -22.00 40.32
N GLY A 1147 -15.54 -22.25 41.61
CA GLY A 1147 -15.53 -23.60 42.18
C GLY A 1147 -14.18 -24.32 42.08
N ALA A 1148 -14.21 -25.65 42.18
CA ALA A 1148 -13.03 -26.48 42.04
C ALA A 1148 -12.66 -26.65 40.56
N LEU A 1149 -11.37 -26.59 40.25
CA LEU A 1149 -10.84 -26.80 38.91
C LEU A 1149 -10.12 -28.15 38.86
N GLN A 1150 -10.26 -28.87 37.74
CA GLN A 1150 -9.40 -29.99 37.41
C GLN A 1150 -8.24 -29.52 36.55
N VAL A 1151 -7.03 -29.94 36.93
CA VAL A 1151 -5.77 -29.68 36.22
C VAL A 1151 -5.25 -31.01 35.70
N CYS A 1152 -5.19 -31.17 34.38
CA CYS A 1152 -4.78 -32.41 33.72
C CYS A 1152 -3.59 -32.13 32.78
N TRP A 1153 -2.47 -32.79 33.01
CA TRP A 1153 -1.25 -32.63 32.21
C TRP A 1153 -1.15 -33.67 31.09
N LEU A 1154 -0.76 -33.25 29.90
CA LEU A 1154 -0.51 -34.08 28.72
C LEU A 1154 0.99 -34.12 28.43
N ASP A 1155 1.57 -35.33 28.49
CA ASP A 1155 2.92 -35.63 28.02
C ASP A 1155 2.88 -35.70 26.48
N VAL A 1156 3.22 -34.59 25.80
CA VAL A 1156 3.02 -34.44 24.35
C VAL A 1156 3.80 -35.48 23.55
N PRO A 1157 5.09 -35.77 23.82
CA PRO A 1157 5.84 -36.78 23.05
C PRO A 1157 5.33 -38.21 23.25
N ARG A 1158 4.69 -38.52 24.38
CA ARG A 1158 4.16 -39.87 24.67
C ARG A 1158 2.67 -40.03 24.34
N SER A 1159 1.95 -38.93 24.12
CA SER A 1159 0.49 -38.93 23.95
C SER A 1159 -0.26 -39.56 25.12
N VAL A 1160 0.11 -39.16 26.35
CA VAL A 1160 -0.46 -39.70 27.59
C VAL A 1160 -0.92 -38.58 28.52
N TRP A 1161 -2.19 -38.61 28.90
CA TRP A 1161 -2.72 -37.80 30.01
C TRP A 1161 -2.21 -38.34 31.35
N ARG A 1162 -1.84 -37.43 32.25
CA ARG A 1162 -1.59 -37.72 33.66
C ARG A 1162 -2.90 -37.70 34.43
N GLU A 1163 -2.89 -38.34 35.60
CA GLU A 1163 -4.03 -38.30 36.52
C GLU A 1163 -4.42 -36.85 36.85
N PRO A 1164 -5.71 -36.46 36.66
CA PRO A 1164 -6.17 -35.12 36.98
C PRO A 1164 -6.01 -34.79 38.46
N LYS A 1165 -5.69 -33.54 38.76
CA LYS A 1165 -5.66 -33.01 40.14
C LYS A 1165 -6.73 -31.95 40.32
N THR A 1166 -7.53 -32.09 41.38
CA THR A 1166 -8.49 -31.05 41.77
C THR A 1166 -7.79 -29.98 42.61
N VAL A 1167 -7.99 -28.72 42.23
CA VAL A 1167 -7.52 -27.55 42.98
C VAL A 1167 -8.68 -26.60 43.24
N VAL A 1168 -8.72 -26.00 44.43
CA VAL A 1168 -9.68 -24.95 44.78
C VAL A 1168 -8.91 -23.65 44.88
N VAL A 1169 -9.13 -22.74 43.94
CA VAL A 1169 -8.39 -21.47 43.83
C VAL A 1169 -9.35 -20.33 43.48
N GLY A 1170 -9.12 -19.16 44.08
CA GLY A 1170 -9.83 -17.92 43.78
C GLY A 1170 -8.83 -16.83 43.43
N GLY A 1171 -8.39 -16.80 42.17
CA GLY A 1171 -7.35 -15.90 41.68
C GLY A 1171 -6.46 -16.59 40.65
N SER A 1172 -5.19 -16.81 41.00
CA SER A 1172 -4.19 -17.42 40.11
C SER A 1172 -3.84 -18.85 40.50
N LEU A 1173 -3.35 -19.62 39.52
CA LEU A 1173 -2.85 -20.98 39.67
C LEU A 1173 -1.36 -21.04 39.25
N ASP A 1174 -0.50 -21.55 40.12
CA ASP A 1174 0.89 -21.82 39.78
C ASP A 1174 1.00 -23.12 38.98
N LEU A 1175 1.47 -23.02 37.74
CA LEU A 1175 1.63 -24.15 36.83
C LEU A 1175 3.11 -24.48 36.67
N GLN A 1176 3.53 -25.63 37.19
CA GLN A 1176 4.86 -26.19 37.01
C GLN A 1176 4.77 -27.39 36.07
N ALA A 1177 5.45 -27.33 34.93
CA ALA A 1177 5.53 -28.48 34.02
C ALA A 1177 6.16 -29.69 34.73
N PRO A 1178 5.64 -30.93 34.54
CA PRO A 1178 6.14 -32.12 35.23
C PRO A 1178 7.61 -32.50 34.96
N GLY A 1179 8.22 -31.94 33.93
CA GLY A 1179 9.64 -32.10 33.59
C GLY A 1179 9.99 -31.30 32.34
N ASN A 1180 11.22 -31.50 31.84
CA ASN A 1180 11.68 -30.90 30.59
C ASN A 1180 10.93 -31.46 29.37
N GLY A 1181 11.06 -30.78 28.23
CA GLY A 1181 10.38 -31.13 26.98
C GLY A 1181 8.95 -30.60 26.88
N HIS A 1182 8.22 -31.09 25.89
CA HIS A 1182 6.91 -30.57 25.54
C HIS A 1182 5.79 -31.06 26.48
N TRP A 1183 5.09 -30.11 27.10
CA TRP A 1183 3.93 -30.38 27.96
C TRP A 1183 2.76 -29.48 27.59
N ALA A 1184 1.55 -30.00 27.65
CA ALA A 1184 0.33 -29.19 27.67
C ALA A 1184 -0.45 -29.47 28.94
N VAL A 1185 -1.20 -28.50 29.43
CA VAL A 1185 -2.12 -28.67 30.56
C VAL A 1185 -3.48 -28.13 30.18
N LEU A 1186 -4.52 -28.89 30.53
CA LEU A 1186 -5.91 -28.48 30.43
C LEU A 1186 -6.44 -28.20 31.84
N ILE A 1187 -7.10 -27.05 31.99
CA ILE A 1187 -7.75 -26.64 33.22
C ILE A 1187 -9.22 -26.35 32.93
N GLN A 1188 -10.13 -27.06 33.60
CA GLN A 1188 -11.58 -26.93 33.44
C GLN A 1188 -12.28 -27.00 34.81
N PRO A 1189 -13.46 -26.38 34.99
CA PRO A 1189 -14.30 -26.59 36.16
C PRO A 1189 -14.59 -28.08 36.37
N GLN A 1190 -14.52 -28.53 37.62
CA GLN A 1190 -14.91 -29.89 37.97
C GLN A 1190 -16.40 -30.07 37.68
N GLN A 1191 -16.73 -31.03 36.81
CA GLN A 1191 -18.12 -31.40 36.51
C GLN A 1191 -18.82 -32.06 37.71
#